data_AF-A0A9P6XDH0-F1
#
_entry.id   AF-A0A9P6XDH0-F1
#
_cell.length_a   1.000
_cell.length_b   1.000
_cell.length_c   1.000
_cell.angle_alpha   90.00
_cell.angle_beta   90.00
_cell.angle_gamma   90.00
#
_symmetry.space_group_name_H-M   'P 1'
#
loop_
_entity.id
_entity.type
_entity.pdbx_description
1 polymer ?
#
loop_
_entity_poly.entity_id
_entity_poly.type
_entity_poly.pdbx_seq_one_letter_code
_entity_poly.pdbx_strand_id
1 'polypeptide(L)'
;MSNSTSDPFRHRVAEPFELTECQKETLVSILDVFVAHLPKEQEDALVEKLKETHTEEEVREFCQISSSSLNSIEATCTFINHVILPPKRTELLKFLSLLSTRPGTFLLTKHFNEFKNLSWDEREKIILNWKDSYLPKFRGVYKTFQALACHPAYRSHSDVFAKGMHYDLKKEDGYVSFPEKLPMMKLDEVQDDMHFDAIVVGSGAGGGVVASQLAQAGKSVLVIEKGKYYSEEEFINNELDGFTNLYEQGGFSPTLSGSVSILTGSVFGGGTTVNWSASLKLQHFAREEWAKQGLTHFISPKFTEDLDKVFERIGATTSGIKHNGPNQVLVDGCKVLGYPVADVPQNTGGKAHDCHFCFCGCRAGVKNGSMNSWLRDAYDHHAKFLDKTKVKRVLMEDGKAVGIECLVHYEKTVRIKADQVIISGGTFQSPGVLLRSGLKNKNIGRNLHVHPVAAAFGYFDRKIRPFEGSIMTAISSVVENTENDGYGAKIYVPSLHPGAFSTVVPWRGAAAHKEAMLRYEQCAPVIIIARDKDSQGSVTYDKDENVIVDYTLSNRDRRSLHEGIVRSIDILVAAGAREVQTSQFGVEPFKFETSEESRIDNPRYIAWKSAVIKYGFPDEGSGVYSAHQMGTNRMGISPRTSVVKPTGETWEVKNLYVADASVFPTASGVNPMVTTEAVALHIADCIIKDSTKSKF
;
A
#
# COMPACT_ATOMS: atom_id res chain seq x y z
N MET A 1 -19.63 5.80 -18.20
CA MET A 1 -19.44 5.05 -16.93
C MET A 1 -20.77 5.10 -16.18
N SER A 2 -21.39 3.95 -15.93
CA SER A 2 -22.70 3.88 -15.28
C SER A 2 -22.59 4.28 -13.81
N ASN A 3 -23.34 5.31 -13.42
CA ASN A 3 -23.59 5.74 -12.03
C ASN A 3 -24.40 4.70 -11.22
N SER A 4 -23.96 3.45 -11.16
CA SER A 4 -24.55 2.45 -10.27
C SER A 4 -23.74 2.39 -8.97
N THR A 5 -24.27 3.01 -7.91
CA THR A 5 -23.96 2.67 -6.51
C THR A 5 -22.47 2.43 -6.20
N SER A 6 -21.62 3.40 -6.54
CA SER A 6 -20.26 3.47 -6.02
C SER A 6 -20.33 3.55 -4.49
N ASP A 7 -19.55 2.71 -3.79
CA ASP A 7 -19.40 2.76 -2.33
C ASP A 7 -19.07 4.19 -1.88
N PRO A 8 -20.02 4.93 -1.25
CA PRO A 8 -19.84 6.34 -0.98
C PRO A 8 -18.81 6.60 0.13
N PHE A 9 -18.35 5.55 0.82
CA PHE A 9 -17.40 5.62 1.91
C PHE A 9 -16.00 5.14 1.51
N ARG A 10 -15.80 4.72 0.25
CA ARG A 10 -14.48 4.36 -0.29
C ARG A 10 -13.64 5.59 -0.61
N HIS A 11 -14.30 6.63 -1.08
CA HIS A 11 -13.69 7.91 -1.37
C HIS A 11 -13.96 8.89 -0.22
N ARG A 12 -13.19 9.97 -0.16
CA ARG A 12 -13.44 11.01 0.83
C ARG A 12 -14.81 11.63 0.59
N VAL A 13 -15.62 11.68 1.63
CA VAL A 13 -16.92 12.37 1.62
C VAL A 13 -16.61 13.86 1.77
N ALA A 14 -16.49 14.56 0.66
CA ALA A 14 -16.28 16.01 0.62
C ALA A 14 -16.93 16.57 -0.65
N GLU A 15 -17.45 17.81 -0.58
CA GLU A 15 -17.92 18.49 -1.79
C GLU A 15 -16.79 18.55 -2.83
N PRO A 16 -17.09 18.24 -4.11
CA PRO A 16 -16.12 18.40 -5.18
C PRO A 16 -15.62 19.84 -5.21
N PHE A 17 -14.32 20.03 -5.43
CA PHE A 17 -13.82 21.39 -5.72
C PHE A 17 -14.06 21.70 -7.20
N GLU A 18 -14.27 22.98 -7.49
CA GLU A 18 -14.24 23.50 -8.85
C GLU A 18 -12.95 24.31 -9.06
N LEU A 19 -12.27 24.06 -10.18
CA LEU A 19 -11.17 24.89 -10.63
C LEU A 19 -11.74 26.11 -11.33
N THR A 20 -11.18 27.29 -11.06
CA THR A 20 -11.36 28.42 -11.97
C THR A 20 -10.68 28.13 -13.31
N GLU A 21 -11.12 28.77 -14.39
CA GLU A 21 -10.50 28.57 -15.71
C GLU A 21 -8.98 28.82 -15.67
N CYS A 22 -8.53 29.87 -14.98
CA CYS A 22 -7.10 30.15 -14.81
C CYS A 22 -6.36 29.04 -14.06
N GLN A 23 -6.95 28.45 -13.00
CA GLN A 23 -6.35 27.32 -12.29
C GLN A 23 -6.31 26.06 -13.16
N LYS A 24 -7.35 25.82 -13.95
CA LYS A 24 -7.44 24.68 -14.88
C LYS A 24 -6.38 24.76 -15.97
N GLU A 25 -6.23 25.89 -16.64
CA GLU A 25 -5.19 26.11 -17.65
C GLU A 25 -3.78 25.99 -17.06
N THR A 26 -3.59 26.49 -15.83
CA THR A 26 -2.32 26.37 -15.10
C THR A 26 -2.03 24.91 -14.76
N LEU A 27 -3.03 24.16 -14.28
CA LEU A 27 -2.88 22.74 -13.97
C LEU A 27 -2.55 21.94 -15.23
N VAL A 28 -3.29 22.11 -16.33
CA VAL A 28 -2.98 21.45 -17.62
C VAL A 28 -1.54 21.74 -18.05
N SER A 29 -1.12 23.01 -17.95
CA SER A 29 0.24 23.45 -18.26
C SER A 29 1.31 22.79 -17.40
N ILE A 30 0.99 22.33 -16.18
CA ILE A 30 1.90 21.57 -15.31
C ILE A 30 1.88 20.08 -15.69
N LEU A 31 0.69 19.50 -15.92
CA LEU A 31 0.56 18.08 -16.28
C LEU A 31 1.33 17.78 -17.58
N ASP A 32 1.23 18.66 -18.58
CA ASP A 32 1.94 18.55 -19.86
C ASP A 32 3.47 18.71 -19.74
N VAL A 33 4.00 19.11 -18.58
CA VAL A 33 5.46 19.06 -18.35
C VAL A 33 5.89 17.64 -18.01
N PHE A 34 5.11 16.93 -17.19
CA PHE A 34 5.46 15.58 -16.74
C PHE A 34 5.25 14.53 -17.84
N VAL A 35 4.10 14.60 -18.52
CA VAL A 35 3.76 13.76 -19.67
C VAL A 35 3.63 14.71 -20.87
N ALA A 36 4.76 14.96 -21.53
CA ALA A 36 4.88 15.96 -22.59
C ALA A 36 4.96 15.35 -23.99
N HIS A 37 4.56 16.13 -25.00
CA HIS A 37 5.09 15.94 -26.35
C HIS A 37 6.59 16.28 -26.35
N LEU A 38 7.43 15.40 -26.89
CA LEU A 38 8.85 15.71 -27.03
C LEU A 38 9.13 16.48 -28.33
N PRO A 39 10.03 17.48 -28.32
CA PRO A 39 10.56 18.06 -29.54
C PRO A 39 11.30 17.01 -30.38
N LYS A 40 11.32 17.22 -31.71
CA LYS A 40 11.91 16.28 -32.67
C LYS A 40 13.34 15.88 -32.34
N GLU A 41 14.17 16.79 -31.85
CA GLU A 41 15.55 16.49 -31.45
C GLU A 41 15.63 15.46 -30.31
N GLN A 42 14.77 15.57 -29.29
CA GLN A 42 14.73 14.62 -28.19
C GLN A 42 14.13 13.27 -28.62
N GLU A 43 13.13 13.31 -29.52
CA GLU A 43 12.56 12.12 -30.14
C GLU A 43 13.60 11.36 -30.97
N ASP A 44 14.34 12.04 -31.85
CA ASP A 44 15.41 11.45 -32.67
C ASP A 44 16.51 10.84 -31.79
N ALA A 45 16.86 11.51 -30.68
CA ALA A 45 17.81 10.98 -29.70
C ALA A 45 17.31 9.69 -29.02
N LEU A 46 16.01 9.59 -28.69
CA LEU A 46 15.43 8.38 -28.11
C LEU A 46 15.32 7.24 -29.13
N VAL A 47 14.94 7.54 -30.37
CA VAL A 47 14.91 6.56 -31.47
C VAL A 47 16.28 5.94 -31.66
N GLU A 48 17.32 6.76 -31.77
CA GLU A 48 18.69 6.26 -31.94
C GLU A 48 19.15 5.43 -30.73
N LYS A 49 18.79 5.87 -29.52
CA LYS A 49 19.15 5.18 -28.27
C LYS A 49 18.44 3.83 -28.10
N LEU A 50 17.24 3.67 -28.63
CA LEU A 50 16.37 2.50 -28.42
C LEU A 50 16.18 1.63 -29.66
N LYS A 51 16.88 1.93 -30.77
CA LYS A 51 16.75 1.22 -32.06
C LYS A 51 16.98 -0.30 -32.02
N GLU A 52 17.70 -0.78 -31.00
CA GLU A 52 17.96 -2.23 -30.83
C GLU A 52 16.79 -2.95 -30.15
N THR A 53 15.93 -2.22 -29.43
CA THR A 53 14.85 -2.79 -28.63
C THR A 53 13.46 -2.40 -29.12
N HIS A 54 13.33 -1.29 -29.85
CA HIS A 54 12.06 -0.76 -30.35
C HIS A 54 12.16 -0.37 -31.82
N THR A 55 11.02 -0.38 -32.51
CA THR A 55 10.90 0.25 -33.83
C THR A 55 10.88 1.77 -33.69
N GLU A 56 11.29 2.48 -34.75
CA GLU A 56 11.21 3.94 -34.80
C GLU A 56 9.77 4.43 -34.57
N GLU A 57 8.79 3.82 -35.25
CA GLU A 57 7.37 4.16 -35.11
C GLU A 57 6.89 4.08 -33.66
N GLU A 58 7.21 3.00 -32.95
CA GLU A 58 6.84 2.82 -31.53
C GLU A 58 7.36 3.93 -30.64
N VAL A 59 8.65 4.29 -30.78
CA VAL A 59 9.26 5.34 -29.98
C VAL A 59 8.64 6.69 -30.30
N ARG A 60 8.43 7.00 -31.58
CA ARG A 60 7.86 8.28 -32.03
C ARG A 60 6.42 8.44 -31.55
N GLU A 61 5.56 7.43 -31.73
CA GLU A 61 4.18 7.45 -31.22
C GLU A 61 4.13 7.68 -29.71
N PHE A 62 4.99 6.98 -28.95
CA PHE A 62 5.08 7.14 -27.51
C PHE A 62 5.54 8.55 -27.10
N CYS A 63 6.50 9.13 -27.83
CA CYS A 63 7.00 10.49 -27.60
C CYS A 63 5.95 11.57 -27.87
N GLN A 64 4.97 11.27 -28.72
CA GLN A 64 3.88 12.18 -29.07
C GLN A 64 2.65 12.08 -28.14
N ILE A 65 2.72 11.33 -27.03
CA ILE A 65 1.65 11.38 -26.02
C ILE A 65 1.91 12.47 -24.99
N SER A 66 0.89 13.29 -24.74
CA SER A 66 0.83 14.27 -23.65
C SER A 66 -0.35 14.06 -22.71
N SER A 67 -0.31 14.65 -21.52
CA SER A 67 -1.46 14.72 -20.61
C SER A 67 -2.70 15.31 -21.28
N SER A 68 -2.52 16.36 -22.08
CA SER A 68 -3.59 16.97 -22.88
C SER A 68 -4.17 16.00 -23.92
N SER A 69 -3.33 15.25 -24.65
CA SER A 69 -3.82 14.27 -25.63
C SER A 69 -4.62 13.12 -25.01
N LEU A 70 -4.35 12.79 -23.74
CA LEU A 70 -5.06 11.76 -22.98
C LEU A 70 -6.34 12.27 -22.31
N ASN A 71 -6.67 13.57 -22.44
CA ASN A 71 -7.74 14.23 -21.68
C ASN A 71 -7.60 13.99 -20.15
N SER A 72 -6.36 13.94 -19.64
CA SER A 72 -6.11 13.46 -18.27
C SER A 72 -6.63 14.40 -17.19
N ILE A 73 -7.00 15.65 -17.54
CA ILE A 73 -7.47 16.65 -16.57
C ILE A 73 -8.70 16.19 -15.79
N GLU A 74 -9.66 15.52 -16.42
CA GLU A 74 -10.87 15.02 -15.76
C GLU A 74 -10.52 13.89 -14.77
N ALA A 75 -9.65 12.98 -15.20
CA ALA A 75 -9.12 11.91 -14.35
C ALA A 75 -8.30 12.47 -13.17
N THR A 76 -7.49 13.50 -13.40
CA THR A 76 -6.74 14.20 -12.34
C THR A 76 -7.66 14.91 -11.36
N CYS A 77 -8.69 15.62 -11.81
CA CYS A 77 -9.67 16.26 -10.93
C CYS A 77 -10.43 15.22 -10.09
N THR A 78 -10.84 14.12 -10.72
CA THR A 78 -11.46 12.97 -10.03
C THR A 78 -10.52 12.41 -8.97
N PHE A 79 -9.26 12.20 -9.31
CA PHE A 79 -8.23 11.75 -8.37
C PHE A 79 -8.09 12.72 -7.19
N ILE A 80 -7.94 14.03 -7.42
CA ILE A 80 -7.85 15.03 -6.35
C ILE A 80 -9.06 14.96 -5.41
N ASN A 81 -10.27 14.84 -5.97
CA ASN A 81 -11.52 14.73 -5.22
C ASN A 81 -11.62 13.45 -4.39
N HIS A 82 -11.03 12.35 -4.83
CA HIS A 82 -11.10 11.08 -4.11
C HIS A 82 -9.99 10.91 -3.06
N VAL A 83 -8.84 11.55 -3.27
CA VAL A 83 -7.58 11.20 -2.62
C VAL A 83 -7.08 12.28 -1.67
N ILE A 84 -7.02 13.52 -2.15
CA ILE A 84 -6.33 14.60 -1.42
C ILE A 84 -7.20 15.06 -0.25
N LEU A 85 -6.59 15.29 0.91
CA LEU A 85 -7.27 15.81 2.10
C LEU A 85 -7.86 17.22 1.84
N PRO A 86 -9.07 17.56 2.34
CA PRO A 86 -9.68 18.87 2.07
C PRO A 86 -8.78 20.08 2.41
N PRO A 87 -8.04 20.13 3.56
CA PRO A 87 -7.08 21.20 3.81
C PRO A 87 -5.96 21.26 2.75
N LYS A 88 -5.49 20.10 2.27
CA LYS A 88 -4.45 20.00 1.23
C LYS A 88 -4.97 20.37 -0.15
N ARG A 89 -6.25 20.12 -0.45
CA ARG A 89 -6.90 20.65 -1.67
C ARG A 89 -6.88 22.16 -1.65
N THR A 90 -7.25 22.78 -0.54
CA THR A 90 -7.21 24.25 -0.39
C THR A 90 -5.78 24.80 -0.57
N GLU A 91 -4.76 24.13 -0.04
CA GLU A 91 -3.35 24.50 -0.28
C GLU A 91 -2.97 24.40 -1.77
N LEU A 92 -3.34 23.29 -2.43
CA LEU A 92 -3.10 23.09 -3.87
C LEU A 92 -3.79 24.17 -4.71
N LEU A 93 -5.05 24.49 -4.44
CA LEU A 93 -5.81 25.51 -5.17
C LEU A 93 -5.19 26.91 -5.01
N LYS A 94 -4.73 27.25 -3.80
CA LYS A 94 -3.98 28.50 -3.56
C LYS A 94 -2.68 28.53 -4.34
N PHE A 95 -1.96 27.40 -4.40
CA PHE A 95 -0.73 27.28 -5.16
C PHE A 95 -0.97 27.48 -6.66
N LEU A 96 -2.00 26.84 -7.22
CA LEU A 96 -2.41 27.03 -8.61
C LEU A 96 -2.82 28.49 -8.90
N SER A 97 -3.54 29.15 -7.99
CA SER A 97 -3.89 30.57 -8.13
C SER A 97 -2.67 31.50 -8.12
N LEU A 98 -1.62 31.19 -7.35
CA LEU A 98 -0.39 31.98 -7.39
C LEU A 98 0.30 31.84 -8.75
N LEU A 99 0.43 30.62 -9.27
CA LEU A 99 1.01 30.35 -10.59
C LEU A 99 0.17 30.88 -11.76
N SER A 100 -1.12 31.14 -11.55
CA SER A 100 -1.98 31.75 -12.56
C SER A 100 -1.85 33.28 -12.63
N THR A 101 -0.94 33.89 -11.87
CA THR A 101 -0.69 35.35 -11.89
C THR A 101 0.80 35.65 -12.08
N ARG A 102 1.14 36.79 -12.69
CA ARG A 102 2.55 37.22 -12.83
C ARG A 102 3.27 37.40 -11.49
N PRO A 103 2.72 38.11 -10.48
CA PRO A 103 3.41 38.29 -9.21
C PRO A 103 3.58 36.97 -8.44
N GLY A 104 2.57 36.10 -8.45
CA GLY A 104 2.66 34.80 -7.78
C GLY A 104 3.62 33.84 -8.48
N THR A 105 3.65 33.84 -9.82
CA THR A 105 4.65 33.07 -10.57
C THR A 105 6.06 33.55 -10.28
N PHE A 106 6.28 34.87 -10.26
CA PHE A 106 7.59 35.43 -9.90
C PHE A 106 8.02 35.03 -8.49
N LEU A 107 7.10 35.06 -7.52
CA LEU A 107 7.40 34.64 -6.15
C LEU A 107 7.82 33.16 -6.05
N LEU A 108 7.16 32.28 -6.81
CA LEU A 108 7.37 30.83 -6.73
C LEU A 108 8.47 30.29 -7.64
N THR A 109 8.79 31.03 -8.71
CA THR A 109 9.64 30.53 -9.81
C THR A 109 10.74 31.49 -10.24
N LYS A 110 10.64 32.78 -9.87
CA LYS A 110 11.48 33.90 -10.36
C LYS A 110 11.27 34.28 -11.83
N HIS A 111 10.17 33.84 -12.46
CA HIS A 111 9.77 34.27 -13.82
C HIS A 111 8.64 35.32 -13.79
N PHE A 112 8.65 36.28 -14.72
CA PHE A 112 7.70 37.41 -14.75
C PHE A 112 6.40 37.15 -15.51
N ASN A 113 6.34 36.11 -16.34
CA ASN A 113 5.11 35.69 -17.02
C ASN A 113 4.29 34.77 -16.11
N GLU A 114 2.99 34.63 -16.39
CA GLU A 114 2.17 33.58 -15.79
C GLU A 114 2.71 32.20 -16.20
N PHE A 115 2.59 31.19 -15.32
CA PHE A 115 3.16 29.87 -15.57
C PHE A 115 2.70 29.26 -16.90
N LYS A 116 1.39 29.36 -17.21
CA LYS A 116 0.79 28.88 -18.47
C LYS A 116 1.27 29.60 -19.74
N ASN A 117 1.99 30.71 -19.61
CA ASN A 117 2.54 31.49 -20.72
C ASN A 117 4.07 31.37 -20.85
N LEU A 118 4.72 30.61 -19.96
CA LEU A 118 6.14 30.27 -20.09
C LEU A 118 6.35 29.27 -21.23
N SER A 119 7.54 29.26 -21.82
CA SER A 119 7.93 28.19 -22.75
C SER A 119 7.98 26.84 -22.02
N TRP A 120 7.89 25.74 -22.77
CA TRP A 120 7.96 24.40 -22.20
C TRP A 120 9.28 24.16 -21.45
N ASP A 121 10.42 24.57 -22.03
CA ASP A 121 11.75 24.44 -21.40
C ASP A 121 11.83 25.20 -20.06
N GLU A 122 11.21 26.37 -19.96
CA GLU A 122 11.17 27.14 -18.71
C GLU A 122 10.37 26.40 -17.64
N ARG A 123 9.22 25.83 -18.00
CA ARG A 123 8.38 25.07 -17.06
C ARG A 123 9.08 23.81 -16.57
N GLU A 124 9.71 23.05 -17.48
CA GLU A 124 10.49 21.86 -17.12
C GLU A 124 11.61 22.21 -16.14
N LYS A 125 12.40 23.26 -16.42
CA LYS A 125 13.45 23.75 -15.52
C LYS A 125 12.92 24.16 -14.15
N ILE A 126 11.76 24.80 -14.07
CA ILE A 126 11.14 25.17 -12.80
C ILE A 126 10.82 23.92 -11.97
N ILE A 127 10.22 22.90 -12.58
CA ILE A 127 9.87 21.66 -11.87
C ILE A 127 11.11 20.89 -11.41
N LEU A 128 12.16 20.84 -12.24
CA LEU A 128 13.45 20.27 -11.85
C LEU A 128 14.09 21.05 -10.69
N ASN A 129 14.01 22.37 -10.70
CA ASN A 129 14.48 23.19 -9.57
C ASN A 129 13.71 22.93 -8.28
N TRP A 130 12.41 22.62 -8.36
CA TRP A 130 11.62 22.23 -7.19
C TRP A 130 12.01 20.84 -6.67
N LYS A 131 12.27 19.88 -7.57
CA LYS A 131 12.80 18.54 -7.24
C LYS A 131 14.10 18.63 -6.43
N ASP A 132 15.02 19.50 -6.85
CA ASP A 132 16.35 19.66 -6.24
C ASP A 132 16.43 20.76 -5.19
N SER A 133 15.29 21.37 -4.85
CA SER A 133 15.25 22.48 -3.89
C SER A 133 15.78 22.05 -2.53
N TYR A 134 16.52 22.94 -1.85
CA TYR A 134 16.91 22.74 -0.44
C TYR A 134 15.70 22.75 0.51
N LEU A 135 14.62 23.42 0.12
CA LEU A 135 13.41 23.54 0.93
C LEU A 135 12.50 22.32 0.72
N PRO A 136 12.21 21.53 1.78
CA PRO A 136 11.39 20.30 1.67
C PRO A 136 10.06 20.53 0.95
N LYS A 137 9.36 21.62 1.28
CA LYS A 137 8.04 21.96 0.71
C LYS A 137 8.02 21.95 -0.82
N PHE A 138 9.07 22.44 -1.49
CA PHE A 138 9.12 22.43 -2.96
C PHE A 138 9.34 21.02 -3.53
N ARG A 139 10.11 20.18 -2.84
CA ARG A 139 10.23 18.76 -3.19
C ARG A 139 8.90 18.03 -3.01
N GLY A 140 8.15 18.36 -1.95
CA GLY A 140 6.77 17.87 -1.75
C GLY A 140 5.80 18.31 -2.85
N VAL A 141 5.91 19.56 -3.33
CA VAL A 141 5.14 20.06 -4.48
C VAL A 141 5.48 19.30 -5.75
N TYR A 142 6.77 19.11 -6.06
CA TYR A 142 7.22 18.28 -7.18
C TYR A 142 6.62 16.88 -7.13
N LYS A 143 6.77 16.18 -5.99
CA LYS A 143 6.24 14.82 -5.77
C LYS A 143 4.73 14.76 -6.00
N THR A 144 4.01 15.78 -5.51
CA THR A 144 2.56 15.88 -5.66
C THR A 144 2.17 16.01 -7.12
N PHE A 145 2.81 16.90 -7.88
CA PHE A 145 2.47 17.06 -9.30
C PHE A 145 2.91 15.87 -10.16
N GLN A 146 4.04 15.22 -9.84
CA GLN A 146 4.40 13.95 -10.50
C GLN A 146 3.29 12.91 -10.32
N ALA A 147 2.80 12.74 -9.09
CA ALA A 147 1.70 11.82 -8.82
C ALA A 147 0.42 12.22 -9.59
N LEU A 148 0.06 13.50 -9.60
CA LEU A 148 -1.15 14.00 -10.29
C LEU A 148 -1.10 13.86 -11.82
N ALA A 149 0.10 13.87 -12.41
CA ALA A 149 0.30 13.77 -13.85
C ALA A 149 0.53 12.33 -14.33
N CYS A 150 1.53 11.65 -13.76
CA CYS A 150 1.94 10.33 -14.21
C CYS A 150 0.90 9.25 -13.83
N HIS A 151 0.33 9.33 -12.62
CA HIS A 151 -0.55 8.28 -12.13
C HIS A 151 -1.83 8.11 -12.96
N PRO A 152 -2.62 9.17 -13.27
CA PRO A 152 -3.80 9.00 -14.11
C PRO A 152 -3.43 8.67 -15.57
N ALA A 153 -2.32 9.21 -16.08
CA ALA A 153 -1.88 8.97 -17.45
C ALA A 153 -1.51 7.50 -17.69
N TYR A 154 -0.61 6.93 -16.90
CA TYR A 154 -0.11 5.56 -17.12
C TYR A 154 -1.05 4.47 -16.61
N ARG A 155 -2.09 4.82 -15.84
CA ARG A 155 -3.21 3.92 -15.53
C ARG A 155 -4.29 3.91 -16.60
N SER A 156 -4.36 4.96 -17.42
CA SER A 156 -5.21 4.93 -18.61
C SER A 156 -4.66 3.87 -19.55
N HIS A 157 -5.49 2.91 -19.94
CA HIS A 157 -5.09 1.76 -20.75
C HIS A 157 -4.89 2.20 -22.21
N SER A 158 -3.81 2.94 -22.46
CA SER A 158 -3.41 3.40 -23.79
C SER A 158 -2.65 2.27 -24.50
N ASP A 159 -3.15 1.86 -25.67
CA ASP A 159 -2.51 0.86 -26.51
C ASP A 159 -1.09 1.31 -26.92
N VAL A 160 -0.88 2.62 -27.11
CA VAL A 160 0.44 3.16 -27.44
C VAL A 160 1.41 3.04 -26.26
N PHE A 161 0.94 3.28 -25.03
CA PHE A 161 1.77 3.04 -23.85
C PHE A 161 2.11 1.56 -23.73
N ALA A 162 1.12 0.68 -23.85
CA ALA A 162 1.31 -0.76 -23.77
C ALA A 162 2.33 -1.28 -24.81
N LYS A 163 2.18 -0.86 -26.07
CA LYS A 163 3.08 -1.20 -27.17
C LYS A 163 4.51 -0.73 -26.87
N GLY A 164 4.69 0.56 -26.53
CA GLY A 164 6.02 1.11 -26.25
C GLY A 164 6.67 0.57 -24.98
N MET A 165 5.91 0.09 -23.99
CA MET A 165 6.47 -0.53 -22.78
C MET A 165 6.63 -2.05 -22.91
N HIS A 166 6.24 -2.63 -24.04
CA HIS A 166 6.07 -4.07 -24.26
C HIS A 166 5.25 -4.76 -23.14
N TYR A 167 4.20 -4.07 -22.68
CA TYR A 167 3.31 -4.50 -21.60
C TYR A 167 2.00 -5.04 -22.17
N ASP A 168 1.62 -6.26 -21.79
CA ASP A 168 0.36 -6.87 -22.22
C ASP A 168 -0.83 -6.39 -21.36
N LEU A 169 -1.72 -5.61 -21.97
CA LEU A 169 -2.95 -5.11 -21.32
C LEU A 169 -4.01 -6.21 -21.11
N LYS A 170 -3.93 -7.33 -21.84
CA LYS A 170 -5.00 -8.32 -21.96
C LYS A 170 -4.48 -9.73 -21.74
N LYS A 171 -3.73 -9.94 -20.66
CA LYS A 171 -3.38 -11.30 -20.25
C LYS A 171 -4.67 -12.06 -19.86
N GLU A 172 -5.21 -12.80 -20.83
CA GLU A 172 -6.30 -13.76 -20.60
C GLU A 172 -5.72 -14.97 -19.90
N ASP A 173 -5.99 -15.08 -18.61
CA ASP A 173 -5.65 -16.25 -17.85
C ASP A 173 -6.73 -17.32 -18.07
N GLY A 174 -6.34 -18.50 -18.59
CA GLY A 174 -7.21 -19.64 -18.88
C GLY A 174 -7.70 -20.39 -17.63
N TYR A 175 -8.45 -19.73 -16.74
CA TYR A 175 -8.98 -20.33 -15.52
C TYR A 175 -10.25 -21.17 -15.79
N VAL A 176 -10.33 -22.37 -15.20
CA VAL A 176 -11.35 -23.37 -15.55
C VAL A 176 -12.23 -23.78 -14.35
N SER A 177 -11.95 -23.30 -13.13
CA SER A 177 -12.80 -23.59 -11.96
C SER A 177 -12.63 -22.54 -10.86
N PHE A 178 -13.76 -21.99 -10.40
CA PHE A 178 -13.83 -21.05 -9.28
C PHE A 178 -14.42 -21.76 -8.04
N PRO A 179 -13.99 -21.41 -6.81
CA PRO A 179 -14.65 -21.86 -5.60
C PRO A 179 -16.14 -21.45 -5.55
N GLU A 180 -16.93 -22.15 -4.76
CA GLU A 180 -18.33 -21.74 -4.51
C GLU A 180 -18.38 -20.34 -3.90
N LYS A 181 -19.31 -19.49 -4.35
CA LYS A 181 -19.46 -18.13 -3.81
C LYS A 181 -19.92 -18.15 -2.36
N LEU A 182 -19.38 -17.25 -1.55
CA LEU A 182 -19.91 -17.04 -0.20
C LEU A 182 -21.26 -16.30 -0.29
N PRO A 183 -22.33 -16.81 0.31
CA PRO A 183 -23.61 -16.11 0.30
C PRO A 183 -23.55 -14.87 1.20
N MET A 184 -23.89 -13.72 0.61
CA MET A 184 -24.09 -12.47 1.34
C MET A 184 -25.57 -12.29 1.66
N MET A 185 -25.88 -11.87 2.88
CA MET A 185 -27.23 -11.48 3.27
C MET A 185 -27.72 -10.31 2.41
N LYS A 186 -29.00 -10.34 2.04
CA LYS A 186 -29.66 -9.27 1.27
C LYS A 186 -30.25 -8.20 2.18
N LEU A 187 -30.52 -7.02 1.61
CA LEU A 187 -31.03 -5.86 2.36
C LEU A 187 -32.36 -6.15 3.09
N ASP A 188 -33.24 -6.93 2.46
CA ASP A 188 -34.56 -7.32 2.96
C ASP A 188 -34.49 -8.40 4.06
N GLU A 189 -33.40 -9.15 4.12
CA GLU A 189 -33.14 -10.16 5.15
C GLU A 189 -32.63 -9.52 6.46
N VAL A 190 -32.17 -8.26 6.43
CA VAL A 190 -31.63 -7.56 7.60
C VAL A 190 -32.69 -6.68 8.26
N GLN A 191 -33.04 -7.03 9.49
CA GLN A 191 -34.07 -6.38 10.30
C GLN A 191 -33.48 -5.82 11.59
N ASP A 192 -34.14 -4.82 12.15
CA ASP A 192 -33.81 -4.34 13.50
C ASP A 192 -33.98 -5.45 14.53
N ASP A 193 -33.19 -5.39 15.60
CA ASP A 193 -33.24 -6.28 16.76
C ASP A 193 -32.92 -7.76 16.47
N MET A 194 -32.43 -8.10 15.28
CA MET A 194 -31.77 -9.40 15.05
C MET A 194 -30.67 -9.61 16.09
N HIS A 195 -30.52 -10.85 16.57
CA HIS A 195 -29.54 -11.19 17.61
C HIS A 195 -28.56 -12.26 17.12
N PHE A 196 -27.29 -12.11 17.51
CA PHE A 196 -26.20 -13.05 17.29
C PHE A 196 -25.37 -13.18 18.56
N ASP A 197 -24.77 -14.34 18.80
CA ASP A 197 -23.83 -14.51 19.92
C ASP A 197 -22.58 -13.61 19.74
N ALA A 198 -22.16 -13.39 18.49
CA ALA A 198 -21.04 -12.50 18.17
C ALA A 198 -21.23 -11.76 16.84
N ILE A 199 -20.87 -10.48 16.82
CA ILE A 199 -20.70 -9.69 15.59
C ILE A 199 -19.23 -9.35 15.40
N VAL A 200 -18.70 -9.67 14.23
CA VAL A 200 -17.35 -9.31 13.79
C VAL A 200 -17.43 -8.19 12.76
N VAL A 201 -16.87 -7.02 13.08
CA VAL A 201 -16.88 -5.82 12.24
C VAL A 201 -15.58 -5.74 11.45
N GLY A 202 -15.62 -6.14 10.18
CA GLY A 202 -14.49 -6.21 9.25
C GLY A 202 -14.11 -7.65 8.94
N SER A 203 -13.96 -7.95 7.65
CA SER A 203 -13.69 -9.32 7.14
C SER A 203 -12.20 -9.60 6.87
N GLY A 204 -11.31 -8.71 7.31
CA GLY A 204 -9.86 -8.78 7.07
C GLY A 204 -9.16 -9.96 7.74
N ALA A 205 -7.82 -9.91 7.78
CA ALA A 205 -6.96 -10.96 8.33
C ALA A 205 -7.38 -11.40 9.74
N GLY A 206 -7.59 -10.45 10.66
CA GLY A 206 -8.00 -10.79 12.02
C GLY A 206 -9.49 -11.15 12.16
N GLY A 207 -10.36 -10.42 11.46
CA GLY A 207 -11.80 -10.66 11.51
C GLY A 207 -12.21 -12.04 10.99
N GLY A 208 -11.60 -12.50 9.89
CA GLY A 208 -11.83 -13.84 9.36
C GLY A 208 -11.48 -14.95 10.36
N VAL A 209 -10.32 -14.83 11.01
CA VAL A 209 -9.88 -15.77 12.05
C VAL A 209 -10.86 -15.81 13.22
N VAL A 210 -11.22 -14.65 13.78
CA VAL A 210 -12.14 -14.62 14.93
C VAL A 210 -13.50 -15.21 14.53
N ALA A 211 -14.03 -14.85 13.37
CA ALA A 211 -15.30 -15.39 12.88
C ALA A 211 -15.25 -16.93 12.77
N SER A 212 -14.19 -17.47 12.16
CA SER A 212 -13.96 -18.91 12.02
C SER A 212 -13.97 -19.62 13.38
N GLN A 213 -13.15 -19.14 14.33
CA GLN A 213 -13.01 -19.76 15.64
C GLN A 213 -14.28 -19.69 16.47
N LEU A 214 -15.00 -18.56 16.45
CA LEU A 214 -16.26 -18.43 17.18
C LEU A 214 -17.37 -19.30 16.59
N ALA A 215 -17.48 -19.38 15.26
CA ALA A 215 -18.46 -20.23 14.59
C ALA A 215 -18.18 -21.73 14.86
N GLN A 216 -16.91 -22.16 14.79
CA GLN A 216 -16.49 -23.52 15.16
C GLN A 216 -16.79 -23.86 16.64
N ALA A 217 -16.74 -22.85 17.53
CA ALA A 217 -17.16 -23.00 18.91
C ALA A 217 -18.69 -23.03 19.11
N GLY A 218 -19.48 -23.06 18.03
CA GLY A 218 -20.93 -23.17 18.04
C GLY A 218 -21.68 -21.87 18.29
N LYS A 219 -21.01 -20.71 18.18
CA LYS A 219 -21.67 -19.40 18.27
C LYS A 219 -22.34 -19.04 16.94
N SER A 220 -23.50 -18.40 17.01
CA SER A 220 -24.08 -17.68 15.88
C SER A 220 -23.27 -16.40 15.60
N VAL A 221 -22.64 -16.34 14.43
CA VAL A 221 -21.73 -15.26 14.05
C VAL A 221 -22.24 -14.50 12.85
N LEU A 222 -22.22 -13.16 12.92
CA LEU A 222 -22.40 -12.26 11.78
C LEU A 222 -21.09 -11.50 11.51
N VAL A 223 -20.59 -11.59 10.28
CA VAL A 223 -19.44 -10.82 9.80
C VAL A 223 -19.95 -9.69 8.91
N ILE A 224 -19.50 -8.46 9.19
CA ILE A 224 -19.92 -7.25 8.47
C ILE A 224 -18.73 -6.59 7.83
N GLU A 225 -18.83 -6.24 6.55
CA GLU A 225 -17.76 -5.61 5.78
C GLU A 225 -18.25 -4.30 5.14
N LYS A 226 -17.41 -3.25 5.21
CA LYS A 226 -17.68 -1.97 4.55
C LYS A 226 -17.61 -2.10 3.04
N GLY A 227 -16.60 -2.78 2.52
CA GLY A 227 -16.40 -3.00 1.09
C GLY A 227 -17.36 -4.01 0.46
N LYS A 228 -17.31 -4.11 -0.87
CA LYS A 228 -18.07 -5.12 -1.64
C LYS A 228 -17.36 -6.49 -1.59
N TYR A 229 -18.13 -7.57 -1.60
CA TYR A 229 -17.65 -8.91 -1.93
C TYR A 229 -17.57 -9.09 -3.45
N TYR A 230 -16.39 -9.53 -3.91
CA TYR A 230 -16.17 -9.95 -5.29
C TYR A 230 -15.81 -11.43 -5.26
N SER A 231 -16.55 -12.22 -6.02
CA SER A 231 -16.12 -13.58 -6.35
C SER A 231 -14.93 -13.56 -7.29
N GLU A 232 -14.19 -14.66 -7.36
CA GLU A 232 -12.96 -14.78 -8.16
C GLU A 232 -13.16 -14.32 -9.61
N GLU A 233 -14.27 -14.71 -10.24
CA GLU A 233 -14.62 -14.35 -11.63
C GLU A 233 -14.90 -12.85 -11.85
N GLU A 234 -15.27 -12.13 -10.79
CA GLU A 234 -15.54 -10.69 -10.84
C GLU A 234 -14.26 -9.84 -10.74
N PHE A 235 -13.11 -10.43 -10.35
CA PHE A 235 -11.85 -9.71 -10.35
C PHE A 235 -11.37 -9.45 -11.78
N ILE A 236 -10.90 -8.22 -12.00
CA ILE A 236 -10.38 -7.76 -13.27
C ILE A 236 -8.88 -7.55 -13.09
N ASN A 237 -8.08 -8.19 -13.97
CA ASN A 237 -6.63 -8.03 -14.03
C ASN A 237 -6.27 -6.69 -14.68
N ASN A 238 -6.62 -5.61 -14.00
CA ASN A 238 -6.49 -4.24 -14.47
C ASN A 238 -6.09 -3.34 -13.30
N GLU A 239 -5.03 -2.56 -13.47
CA GLU A 239 -4.52 -1.70 -12.39
C GLU A 239 -5.54 -0.63 -11.99
N LEU A 240 -6.16 0.06 -12.95
CA LEU A 240 -7.10 1.15 -12.67
C LEU A 240 -8.33 0.63 -11.91
N ASP A 241 -8.94 -0.46 -12.38
CA ASP A 241 -10.12 -1.06 -11.75
C ASP A 241 -9.78 -1.65 -10.37
N GLY A 242 -8.66 -2.37 -10.26
CA GLY A 242 -8.24 -2.97 -8.99
C GLY A 242 -8.03 -1.91 -7.91
N PHE A 243 -7.32 -0.84 -8.22
CA PHE A 243 -7.11 0.26 -7.29
C PHE A 243 -8.41 1.01 -6.94
N THR A 244 -9.24 1.32 -7.94
CA THR A 244 -10.50 2.05 -7.74
C THR A 244 -11.52 1.23 -6.93
N ASN A 245 -11.57 -0.08 -7.15
CA ASN A 245 -12.61 -0.93 -6.61
C ASN A 245 -12.26 -1.61 -5.29
N LEU A 246 -10.98 -1.80 -5.00
CA LEU A 246 -10.53 -2.66 -3.90
C LEU A 246 -9.75 -1.94 -2.80
N TYR A 247 -9.42 -0.66 -2.99
CA TYR A 247 -8.62 0.12 -2.03
C TYR A 247 -9.37 1.34 -1.52
N GLU A 248 -9.11 1.70 -0.26
CA GLU A 248 -9.46 3.02 0.28
C GLU A 248 -8.83 4.10 -0.61
N GLN A 249 -9.61 5.11 -0.99
CA GLN A 249 -9.13 6.28 -1.74
C GLN A 249 -8.35 5.89 -3.02
N GLY A 250 -8.73 4.82 -3.72
CA GLY A 250 -8.04 4.41 -4.96
C GLY A 250 -6.59 3.93 -4.75
N GLY A 251 -6.22 3.61 -3.51
CA GLY A 251 -4.88 3.15 -3.09
C GLY A 251 -3.78 4.21 -3.16
N PHE A 252 -4.15 5.48 -3.04
CA PHE A 252 -3.20 6.56 -2.79
C PHE A 252 -3.71 7.38 -1.61
N SER A 253 -3.33 7.05 -0.38
CA SER A 253 -3.72 7.84 0.81
C SER A 253 -2.47 8.50 1.43
N PRO A 254 -2.15 9.75 1.08
CA PRO A 254 -0.99 10.44 1.65
C PRO A 254 -1.21 10.76 3.13
N THR A 255 -0.13 10.75 3.91
CA THR A 255 -0.11 11.29 5.28
C THR A 255 -0.29 12.81 5.26
N LEU A 256 -0.63 13.42 6.40
CA LEU A 256 -0.86 14.87 6.51
C LEU A 256 0.37 15.69 6.04
N SER A 257 1.57 15.18 6.29
CA SER A 257 2.83 15.77 5.81
C SER A 257 3.10 15.50 4.32
N GLY A 258 2.42 14.53 3.70
CA GLY A 258 2.70 14.05 2.35
C GLY A 258 3.98 13.21 2.24
N SER A 259 4.64 12.94 3.37
CA SER A 259 5.92 12.22 3.43
C SER A 259 5.78 10.76 3.00
N VAL A 260 4.70 10.09 3.41
CA VAL A 260 4.42 8.68 3.09
C VAL A 260 3.05 8.56 2.42
N SER A 261 2.96 7.76 1.35
CA SER A 261 1.67 7.38 0.73
C SER A 261 1.29 5.95 1.14
N ILE A 262 0.08 5.77 1.65
CA ILE A 262 -0.37 4.49 2.23
C ILE A 262 -1.38 3.80 1.32
N LEU A 263 -1.24 2.47 1.19
CA LEU A 263 -2.19 1.57 0.54
C LEU A 263 -3.01 0.82 1.60
N THR A 264 -4.33 0.75 1.42
CA THR A 264 -5.23 0.04 2.33
C THR A 264 -6.36 -0.60 1.54
N GLY A 265 -6.57 -1.91 1.70
CA GLY A 265 -7.68 -2.61 1.06
C GLY A 265 -9.03 -2.26 1.72
N SER A 266 -10.05 -2.02 0.89
CA SER A 266 -11.44 -1.76 1.28
C SER A 266 -12.38 -2.65 0.45
N VAL A 267 -12.29 -3.95 0.73
CA VAL A 267 -12.98 -5.03 0.02
C VAL A 267 -13.22 -6.17 1.02
N PHE A 268 -14.17 -7.05 0.76
CA PHE A 268 -14.30 -8.30 1.51
C PHE A 268 -12.97 -9.09 1.51
N GLY A 269 -12.57 -9.61 2.68
CA GLY A 269 -11.24 -10.14 2.97
C GLY A 269 -10.16 -9.10 3.29
N GLY A 270 -10.47 -7.81 3.15
CA GLY A 270 -9.58 -6.67 3.45
C GLY A 270 -8.24 -6.74 2.73
N GLY A 271 -7.16 -6.40 3.44
CA GLY A 271 -5.80 -6.45 2.88
C GLY A 271 -5.36 -7.83 2.37
N THR A 272 -5.94 -8.93 2.87
CA THR A 272 -5.57 -10.29 2.40
C THR A 272 -6.03 -10.54 0.96
N THR A 273 -7.08 -9.86 0.50
CA THR A 273 -7.58 -9.92 -0.87
C THR A 273 -6.62 -9.26 -1.86
N VAL A 274 -5.92 -8.20 -1.42
CA VAL A 274 -5.10 -7.34 -2.30
C VAL A 274 -3.59 -7.35 -1.98
N ASN A 275 -3.13 -8.15 -1.03
CA ASN A 275 -1.69 -8.31 -0.79
C ASN A 275 -1.02 -9.22 -1.83
N TRP A 276 0.31 -9.33 -1.73
CA TRP A 276 1.15 -10.08 -2.65
C TRP A 276 1.53 -11.49 -2.15
N SER A 277 0.65 -12.14 -1.37
CA SER A 277 0.83 -13.53 -0.87
C SER A 277 2.02 -13.81 0.08
N ALA A 278 2.98 -12.91 0.19
CA ALA A 278 4.13 -13.01 1.09
C ALA A 278 3.71 -13.29 2.54
N SER A 279 4.20 -14.40 3.08
CA SER A 279 3.80 -14.95 4.37
C SER A 279 5.03 -15.22 5.24
N LEU A 280 5.24 -14.40 6.27
CA LEU A 280 6.39 -14.48 7.17
C LEU A 280 5.92 -14.51 8.62
N LYS A 281 6.53 -15.38 9.42
CA LYS A 281 6.26 -15.43 10.86
C LYS A 281 6.90 -14.24 11.56
N LEU A 282 6.26 -13.80 12.66
CA LEU A 282 6.81 -12.78 13.53
C LEU A 282 8.15 -13.25 14.11
N GLN A 283 9.18 -12.42 13.96
CA GLN A 283 10.55 -12.76 14.37
C GLN A 283 10.69 -12.75 15.90
N HIS A 284 11.63 -13.56 16.40
CA HIS A 284 11.83 -13.73 17.84
C HIS A 284 12.16 -12.41 18.56
N PHE A 285 13.04 -11.57 17.99
CA PHE A 285 13.39 -10.28 18.60
C PHE A 285 12.18 -9.35 18.79
N ALA A 286 11.19 -9.38 17.88
CA ALA A 286 9.97 -8.59 17.99
C ALA A 286 9.04 -9.18 19.08
N ARG A 287 8.97 -10.51 19.17
CA ARG A 287 8.23 -11.21 20.24
C ARG A 287 8.82 -10.91 21.62
N GLU A 288 10.14 -10.93 21.75
CA GLU A 288 10.84 -10.55 23.00
C GLU A 288 10.58 -9.11 23.39
N GLU A 289 10.60 -8.19 22.43
CA GLU A 289 10.28 -6.79 22.66
C GLU A 289 8.85 -6.62 23.19
N TRP A 290 7.87 -7.31 22.61
CA TRP A 290 6.49 -7.28 23.08
C TRP A 290 6.36 -7.92 24.48
N ALA A 291 7.06 -9.02 24.73
CA ALA A 291 7.09 -9.67 26.05
C ALA A 291 7.71 -8.77 27.14
N LYS A 292 8.75 -7.99 26.83
CA LYS A 292 9.35 -7.01 27.75
C LYS A 292 8.36 -5.90 28.16
N GLN A 293 7.31 -5.66 27.38
CA GLN A 293 6.22 -4.75 27.72
C GLN A 293 5.12 -5.40 28.59
N GLY A 294 5.35 -6.64 29.07
CA GLY A 294 4.43 -7.40 29.91
C GLY A 294 3.53 -8.38 29.15
N LEU A 295 3.67 -8.48 27.82
CA LEU A 295 2.86 -9.36 26.96
C LEU A 295 3.57 -10.71 26.77
N THR A 296 3.84 -11.41 27.87
CA THR A 296 4.67 -12.63 27.90
C THR A 296 4.12 -13.79 27.06
N HIS A 297 2.83 -13.77 26.70
CA HIS A 297 2.24 -14.78 25.81
C HIS A 297 2.94 -14.83 24.44
N PHE A 298 3.50 -13.72 23.95
CA PHE A 298 4.17 -13.69 22.65
C PHE A 298 5.44 -14.55 22.60
N ILE A 299 6.10 -14.82 23.72
CA ILE A 299 7.25 -15.75 23.79
C ILE A 299 6.83 -17.16 24.26
N SER A 300 5.54 -17.41 24.45
CA SER A 300 5.05 -18.72 24.87
C SER A 300 5.08 -19.76 23.73
N PRO A 301 5.13 -21.07 24.06
CA PRO A 301 4.94 -22.14 23.08
C PRO A 301 3.63 -22.01 22.31
N LYS A 302 2.53 -21.65 23.00
CA LYS A 302 1.20 -21.47 22.38
C LYS A 302 1.22 -20.45 21.24
N PHE A 303 1.92 -19.33 21.38
CA PHE A 303 1.97 -18.36 20.29
C PHE A 303 2.80 -18.86 19.09
N THR A 304 3.79 -19.71 19.33
CA THR A 304 4.49 -20.42 18.24
C THR A 304 3.53 -21.38 17.53
N GLU A 305 2.74 -22.15 18.27
CA GLU A 305 1.70 -23.02 17.70
C GLU A 305 0.66 -22.22 16.90
N ASP A 306 0.28 -21.01 17.35
CA ASP A 306 -0.64 -20.14 16.62
C ASP A 306 -0.05 -19.65 15.29
N LEU A 307 1.24 -19.30 15.26
CA LEU A 307 1.95 -18.97 14.01
C LEU A 307 2.02 -20.18 13.06
N ASP A 308 2.21 -21.40 13.60
CA ASP A 308 2.27 -22.63 12.82
C ASP A 308 0.89 -23.00 12.24
N LYS A 309 -0.17 -22.93 13.05
CA LYS A 309 -1.57 -23.14 12.62
C LYS A 309 -1.97 -22.18 11.51
N VAL A 310 -1.58 -20.91 11.62
CA VAL A 310 -1.83 -19.93 10.56
C VAL A 310 -1.14 -20.36 9.26
N PHE A 311 0.15 -20.70 9.33
CA PHE A 311 0.91 -21.15 8.16
C PHE A 311 0.27 -22.36 7.48
N GLU A 312 -0.14 -23.35 8.27
CA GLU A 312 -0.83 -24.54 7.77
C GLU A 312 -2.16 -24.16 7.11
N ARG A 313 -3.01 -23.38 7.79
CA ARG A 313 -4.36 -23.06 7.30
C ARG A 313 -4.34 -22.26 6.00
N ILE A 314 -3.46 -21.27 5.89
CA ILE A 314 -3.34 -20.47 4.68
C ILE A 314 -2.47 -21.17 3.61
N GLY A 315 -1.89 -22.33 3.92
CA GLY A 315 -1.02 -23.07 3.00
C GLY A 315 0.25 -22.29 2.65
N ALA A 316 0.81 -21.55 3.61
CA ALA A 316 2.05 -20.80 3.45
C ALA A 316 3.25 -21.75 3.36
N THR A 317 3.91 -21.76 2.20
CA THR A 317 5.06 -22.64 1.94
C THR A 317 5.98 -22.03 0.89
N THR A 318 7.22 -22.52 0.83
CA THR A 318 8.15 -22.21 -0.27
C THR A 318 8.04 -23.21 -1.43
N SER A 319 7.30 -24.31 -1.25
CA SER A 319 7.03 -25.27 -2.30
C SER A 319 6.35 -24.58 -3.50
N GLY A 320 6.83 -24.85 -4.71
CA GLY A 320 6.25 -24.30 -5.93
C GLY A 320 6.60 -22.84 -6.23
N ILE A 321 7.46 -22.20 -5.43
CA ILE A 321 8.01 -20.87 -5.74
C ILE A 321 8.79 -20.93 -7.05
N LYS A 322 8.49 -19.97 -7.94
CA LYS A 322 9.27 -19.68 -9.15
C LYS A 322 9.59 -18.20 -9.15
N HIS A 323 10.86 -17.86 -9.13
CA HIS A 323 11.29 -16.47 -9.23
C HIS A 323 11.04 -15.93 -10.64
N ASN A 324 10.40 -14.77 -10.73
CA ASN A 324 10.39 -13.98 -11.94
C ASN A 324 11.74 -13.26 -12.13
N GLY A 325 11.89 -12.52 -13.24
CA GLY A 325 13.14 -11.82 -13.58
C GLY A 325 13.69 -10.96 -12.44
N PRO A 326 12.94 -10.00 -11.87
CA PRO A 326 13.46 -9.17 -10.78
C PRO A 326 13.78 -9.95 -9.48
N ASN A 327 12.98 -10.96 -9.11
CA ASN A 327 13.30 -11.81 -7.96
C ASN A 327 14.61 -12.58 -8.18
N GLN A 328 14.85 -13.08 -9.40
CA GLN A 328 16.10 -13.73 -9.75
C GLN A 328 17.28 -12.76 -9.70
N VAL A 329 17.10 -11.52 -10.14
CA VAL A 329 18.12 -10.46 -10.01
C VAL A 329 18.53 -10.24 -8.55
N LEU A 330 17.56 -10.17 -7.63
CA LEU A 330 17.85 -10.05 -6.19
C LEU A 330 18.65 -11.26 -5.69
N VAL A 331 18.26 -12.47 -6.07
CA VAL A 331 18.94 -13.72 -5.69
C VAL A 331 20.38 -13.76 -6.21
N ASP A 332 20.58 -13.46 -7.49
CA ASP A 332 21.89 -13.52 -8.15
C ASP A 332 22.84 -12.47 -7.56
N GLY A 333 22.37 -11.23 -7.41
CA GLY A 333 23.16 -10.16 -6.81
C GLY A 333 23.56 -10.47 -5.37
N CYS A 334 22.64 -11.02 -4.56
CA CYS A 334 22.97 -11.44 -3.20
C CYS A 334 24.00 -12.58 -3.16
N LYS A 335 23.87 -13.58 -4.05
CA LYS A 335 24.83 -14.71 -4.14
C LYS A 335 26.23 -14.22 -4.47
N VAL A 336 26.37 -13.33 -5.45
CA VAL A 336 27.68 -12.74 -5.84
C VAL A 336 28.33 -12.00 -4.66
N LEU A 337 27.52 -11.28 -3.87
CA LEU A 337 28.00 -10.49 -2.74
C LEU A 337 28.17 -11.28 -1.43
N GLY A 338 27.73 -12.54 -1.38
CA GLY A 338 27.66 -13.31 -0.15
C GLY A 338 26.63 -12.77 0.86
N TYR A 339 25.61 -12.04 0.38
CA TYR A 339 24.53 -11.53 1.23
C TYR A 339 23.49 -12.62 1.51
N PRO A 340 22.85 -12.62 2.69
CA PRO A 340 21.77 -13.55 2.99
C PRO A 340 20.58 -13.30 2.06
N VAL A 341 20.10 -14.37 1.42
CA VAL A 341 18.90 -14.36 0.60
C VAL A 341 18.11 -15.64 0.84
N ALA A 342 16.79 -15.54 0.87
CA ALA A 342 15.89 -16.66 1.08
C ALA A 342 14.62 -16.52 0.24
N ASP A 343 13.95 -17.64 0.04
CA ASP A 343 12.61 -17.67 -0.53
C ASP A 343 11.59 -17.12 0.47
N VAL A 344 10.61 -16.36 -0.04
CA VAL A 344 9.50 -15.85 0.75
C VAL A 344 8.34 -16.83 0.66
N PRO A 345 7.91 -17.49 1.74
CA PRO A 345 6.76 -18.38 1.72
C PRO A 345 5.51 -17.67 1.20
N GLN A 346 4.71 -18.37 0.39
CA GLN A 346 3.50 -17.84 -0.24
C GLN A 346 2.29 -18.64 0.22
N ASN A 347 1.16 -17.97 0.49
CA ASN A 347 -0.11 -18.62 0.84
C ASN A 347 -0.85 -19.16 -0.40
N THR A 348 -0.17 -19.96 -1.22
CA THR A 348 -0.70 -20.54 -2.47
C THR A 348 -0.92 -22.05 -2.39
N GLY A 349 -0.73 -22.64 -1.20
CA GLY A 349 -0.88 -24.09 -0.99
C GLY A 349 0.12 -24.93 -1.79
N GLY A 350 1.31 -24.38 -2.04
CA GLY A 350 2.37 -25.04 -2.81
C GLY A 350 2.22 -24.97 -4.34
N LYS A 351 1.18 -24.30 -4.84
CA LYS A 351 0.95 -24.11 -6.28
C LYS A 351 1.75 -22.91 -6.79
N ALA A 352 2.29 -23.04 -8.00
CA ALA A 352 2.82 -21.89 -8.72
C ALA A 352 1.67 -20.90 -9.01
N HIS A 353 1.92 -19.61 -8.81
CA HIS A 353 0.91 -18.56 -9.03
C HIS A 353 1.57 -17.32 -9.64
N ASP A 354 1.50 -17.22 -10.96
CA ASP A 354 2.24 -16.27 -11.79
C ASP A 354 1.33 -15.25 -12.51
N CYS A 355 0.16 -14.94 -11.92
CA CYS A 355 -0.78 -13.99 -12.50
C CYS A 355 -0.21 -12.55 -12.50
N HIS A 356 0.67 -12.20 -11.56
CA HIS A 356 1.20 -10.84 -11.37
C HIS A 356 0.15 -9.76 -11.04
N PHE A 357 -1.11 -10.14 -10.80
CA PHE A 357 -2.23 -9.26 -10.46
C PHE A 357 -2.79 -9.48 -9.05
N CYS A 358 -2.05 -10.12 -8.13
CA CYS A 358 -2.54 -10.41 -6.78
C CYS A 358 -3.03 -9.18 -6.00
N PHE A 359 -2.59 -7.98 -6.39
CA PHE A 359 -3.01 -6.71 -5.83
C PHE A 359 -4.36 -6.20 -6.36
N CYS A 360 -4.90 -6.81 -7.42
CA CYS A 360 -6.24 -6.58 -7.96
C CYS A 360 -7.24 -7.69 -7.57
N GLY A 361 -6.92 -8.49 -6.55
CA GLY A 361 -7.67 -9.71 -6.23
C GLY A 361 -7.16 -10.92 -7.01
N CYS A 362 -7.30 -12.12 -6.44
CA CYS A 362 -6.83 -13.34 -7.08
C CYS A 362 -7.94 -13.98 -7.91
N ARG A 363 -8.02 -13.63 -9.19
CA ARG A 363 -8.97 -14.26 -10.13
C ARG A 363 -8.79 -15.79 -10.22
N ALA A 364 -7.57 -16.29 -10.02
CA ALA A 364 -7.28 -17.72 -10.03
C ALA A 364 -7.84 -18.51 -8.84
N GLY A 365 -8.22 -17.83 -7.75
CA GLY A 365 -8.55 -18.49 -6.47
C GLY A 365 -7.38 -19.23 -5.80
N VAL A 366 -6.15 -19.11 -6.32
CA VAL A 366 -4.98 -19.83 -5.80
C VAL A 366 -4.44 -19.19 -4.52
N LYS A 367 -4.47 -17.85 -4.43
CA LYS A 367 -4.08 -17.13 -3.23
C LYS A 367 -5.10 -17.37 -2.13
N ASN A 368 -4.67 -18.04 -1.08
CA ASN A 368 -5.51 -18.44 0.04
C ASN A 368 -5.55 -17.34 1.12
N GLY A 369 -6.12 -16.19 0.75
CA GLY A 369 -6.42 -15.09 1.68
C GLY A 369 -7.62 -15.39 2.58
N SER A 370 -8.05 -14.44 3.40
CA SER A 370 -9.14 -14.62 4.39
C SER A 370 -10.44 -15.15 3.77
N MET A 371 -10.79 -14.71 2.55
CA MET A 371 -11.98 -15.18 1.82
C MET A 371 -11.97 -16.68 1.51
N ASN A 372 -10.79 -17.21 1.16
CA ASN A 372 -10.62 -18.61 0.74
C ASN A 372 -10.15 -19.52 1.88
N SER A 373 -9.76 -18.92 3.00
CA SER A 373 -9.37 -19.61 4.23
C SER A 373 -10.41 -19.43 5.33
N TRP A 374 -10.16 -18.53 6.27
CA TRP A 374 -10.89 -18.41 7.52
C TRP A 374 -12.37 -18.08 7.36
N LEU A 375 -12.75 -17.23 6.40
CA LEU A 375 -14.16 -16.91 6.17
C LEU A 375 -14.92 -18.08 5.54
N ARG A 376 -14.23 -18.94 4.78
CA ARG A 376 -14.81 -20.21 4.31
C ARG A 376 -15.09 -21.13 5.49
N ASP A 377 -14.14 -21.28 6.41
CA ASP A 377 -14.36 -22.09 7.61
C ASP A 377 -15.54 -21.57 8.45
N ALA A 378 -15.65 -20.24 8.57
CA ALA A 378 -16.77 -19.61 9.28
C ALA A 378 -18.10 -19.93 8.59
N TYR A 379 -18.15 -19.85 7.26
CA TYR A 379 -19.33 -20.21 6.46
C TYR A 379 -19.72 -21.68 6.63
N ASP A 380 -18.75 -22.59 6.58
CA ASP A 380 -18.97 -24.03 6.75
C ASP A 380 -19.53 -24.35 8.15
N HIS A 381 -19.34 -23.45 9.11
CA HIS A 381 -19.93 -23.48 10.46
C HIS A 381 -21.08 -22.47 10.63
N HIS A 382 -21.78 -22.15 9.54
CA HIS A 382 -23.02 -21.38 9.50
C HIS A 382 -22.93 -19.90 9.91
N ALA A 383 -21.74 -19.29 9.87
CA ALA A 383 -21.63 -17.84 9.97
C ALA A 383 -22.34 -17.14 8.80
N LYS A 384 -22.90 -15.97 9.06
CA LYS A 384 -23.55 -15.11 8.06
C LYS A 384 -22.65 -13.94 7.70
N PHE A 385 -22.76 -13.46 6.46
CA PHE A 385 -21.93 -12.37 5.94
C PHE A 385 -22.81 -11.25 5.39
N LEU A 386 -22.36 -10.02 5.59
CA LEU A 386 -23.00 -8.84 5.05
C LEU A 386 -21.92 -7.89 4.51
N ASP A 387 -21.91 -7.67 3.20
CA ASP A 387 -21.01 -6.74 2.53
C ASP A 387 -21.65 -5.35 2.40
N LYS A 388 -20.91 -4.38 1.85
CA LYS A 388 -21.38 -3.01 1.59
C LYS A 388 -22.07 -2.35 2.79
N THR A 389 -21.58 -2.64 3.99
CA THR A 389 -22.25 -2.26 5.24
C THR A 389 -21.30 -1.54 6.17
N LYS A 390 -21.56 -0.26 6.39
CA LYS A 390 -20.73 0.58 7.27
C LYS A 390 -21.27 0.52 8.69
N VAL A 391 -20.48 -0.01 9.63
CA VAL A 391 -20.78 0.09 11.07
C VAL A 391 -20.52 1.52 11.54
N LYS A 392 -21.57 2.17 12.04
CA LYS A 392 -21.50 3.55 12.54
C LYS A 392 -20.90 3.58 13.94
N ARG A 393 -21.44 2.75 14.85
CA ARG A 393 -21.05 2.67 16.26
C ARG A 393 -21.50 1.36 16.91
N VAL A 394 -20.89 1.05 18.04
CA VAL A 394 -21.29 0.00 18.97
C VAL A 394 -22.40 0.55 19.89
N LEU A 395 -23.41 -0.28 20.15
CA LEU A 395 -24.46 -0.01 21.12
C LEU A 395 -24.02 -0.54 22.48
N MET A 396 -24.25 0.25 23.54
CA MET A 396 -23.76 -0.07 24.88
C MET A 396 -24.83 0.17 25.94
N GLU A 397 -24.91 -0.75 26.91
CA GLU A 397 -25.78 -0.68 28.08
C GLU A 397 -24.97 -1.11 29.32
N ASP A 398 -25.06 -0.35 30.42
CA ASP A 398 -24.35 -0.63 31.69
C ASP A 398 -22.85 -0.96 31.54
N GLY A 399 -22.17 -0.25 30.64
CA GLY A 399 -20.73 -0.44 30.37
C GLY A 399 -20.39 -1.72 29.59
N LYS A 400 -21.37 -2.35 28.94
CA LYS A 400 -21.19 -3.55 28.10
C LYS A 400 -21.60 -3.25 26.66
N ALA A 401 -20.93 -3.84 25.69
CA ALA A 401 -21.41 -3.87 24.32
C ALA A 401 -22.62 -4.82 24.21
N VAL A 402 -23.67 -4.39 23.53
CA VAL A 402 -24.93 -5.14 23.34
C VAL A 402 -25.36 -5.25 21.88
N GLY A 403 -24.54 -4.74 20.96
CA GLY A 403 -24.84 -4.74 19.53
C GLY A 403 -24.15 -3.61 18.78
N ILE A 404 -24.64 -3.34 17.58
CA ILE A 404 -24.13 -2.29 16.69
C ILE A 404 -25.27 -1.55 16.00
N GLU A 405 -24.98 -0.33 15.56
CA GLU A 405 -25.76 0.41 14.58
C GLU A 405 -24.97 0.48 13.27
N CYS A 406 -25.54 0.03 12.17
CA CYS A 406 -24.89 0.01 10.86
C CYS A 406 -25.80 0.52 9.75
N LEU A 407 -25.18 0.94 8.65
CA LEU A 407 -25.85 1.33 7.41
C LEU A 407 -25.65 0.22 6.38
N VAL A 408 -26.68 -0.60 6.19
CA VAL A 408 -26.69 -1.79 5.34
C VAL A 408 -26.86 -1.39 3.88
N HIS A 409 -25.98 -1.92 3.03
CA HIS A 409 -25.89 -1.60 1.61
C HIS A 409 -25.86 -0.08 1.32
N TYR A 410 -25.37 0.70 2.29
CA TYR A 410 -25.37 2.17 2.27
C TYR A 410 -26.77 2.83 2.22
N GLU A 411 -27.85 2.06 2.42
CA GLU A 411 -29.22 2.51 2.22
C GLU A 411 -30.03 2.54 3.52
N LYS A 412 -29.99 1.46 4.31
CA LYS A 412 -30.86 1.28 5.48
C LYS A 412 -30.05 1.27 6.77
N THR A 413 -30.38 2.17 7.70
CA THR A 413 -29.80 2.11 9.05
C THR A 413 -30.57 1.08 9.88
N VAL A 414 -29.86 0.15 10.52
CA VAL A 414 -30.43 -0.88 11.39
C VAL A 414 -29.59 -1.04 12.67
N ARG A 415 -30.22 -1.59 13.71
CA ARG A 415 -29.58 -2.00 14.96
C ARG A 415 -29.63 -3.51 15.08
N ILE A 416 -28.46 -4.12 15.24
CA ILE A 416 -28.32 -5.58 15.40
C ILE A 416 -27.73 -5.84 16.78
N LYS A 417 -28.40 -6.67 17.57
CA LYS A 417 -27.99 -7.04 18.93
C LYS A 417 -26.92 -8.13 18.89
N ALA A 418 -26.01 -8.09 19.85
CA ALA A 418 -25.05 -9.17 20.06
C ALA A 418 -24.54 -9.23 21.50
N ASP A 419 -24.20 -10.44 21.95
CA ASP A 419 -23.61 -10.65 23.27
C ASP A 419 -22.15 -10.18 23.31
N GLN A 420 -21.46 -10.27 22.17
CA GLN A 420 -20.07 -9.87 21.99
C GLN A 420 -19.89 -9.13 20.66
N VAL A 421 -19.11 -8.05 20.69
CA VAL A 421 -18.77 -7.26 19.49
C VAL A 421 -17.26 -7.23 19.33
N ILE A 422 -16.77 -7.63 18.15
CA ILE A 422 -15.36 -7.68 17.81
C ILE A 422 -15.08 -6.70 16.67
N ILE A 423 -14.28 -5.67 16.94
CA ILE A 423 -13.87 -4.68 15.95
C ILE A 423 -12.60 -5.16 15.24
N SER A 424 -12.69 -5.31 13.92
CA SER A 424 -11.63 -5.80 13.03
C SER A 424 -11.55 -4.96 11.73
N GLY A 425 -11.88 -3.68 11.81
CA GLY A 425 -11.85 -2.72 10.69
C GLY A 425 -10.44 -2.29 10.27
N GLY A 426 -9.40 -2.83 10.90
CA GLY A 426 -8.01 -2.50 10.64
C GLY A 426 -7.57 -1.21 11.32
N THR A 427 -6.26 -0.94 11.22
CA THR A 427 -5.55 0.16 11.88
C THR A 427 -6.17 1.53 11.66
N PHE A 428 -6.88 1.77 10.56
CA PHE A 428 -7.46 3.06 10.26
C PHE A 428 -8.94 3.21 10.58
N GLN A 429 -9.73 2.14 10.59
CA GLN A 429 -11.18 2.25 10.79
C GLN A 429 -11.60 1.79 12.19
N SER A 430 -10.90 0.81 12.78
CA SER A 430 -11.18 0.34 14.15
C SER A 430 -11.16 1.44 15.20
N PRO A 431 -10.16 2.35 15.26
CA PRO A 431 -10.19 3.45 16.23
C PRO A 431 -11.40 4.37 16.02
N GLY A 432 -11.82 4.59 14.77
CA GLY A 432 -12.94 5.44 14.42
C GLY A 432 -14.26 4.90 14.93
N VAL A 433 -14.47 3.58 14.80
CA VAL A 433 -15.65 2.92 15.38
C VAL A 433 -15.66 3.08 16.91
N LEU A 434 -14.53 2.86 17.58
CA LEU A 434 -14.45 3.02 19.04
C LEU A 434 -14.76 4.45 19.50
N LEU A 435 -14.17 5.47 18.84
CA LEU A 435 -14.41 6.87 19.16
C LEU A 435 -15.87 7.29 18.91
N ARG A 436 -16.45 6.89 17.78
CA ARG A 436 -17.87 7.17 17.47
C ARG A 436 -18.84 6.42 18.41
N SER A 437 -18.39 5.32 19.01
CA SER A 437 -19.13 4.62 20.05
C SER A 437 -19.07 5.33 21.40
N GLY A 438 -18.20 6.32 21.57
CA GLY A 438 -18.13 7.15 22.78
C GLY A 438 -17.00 6.81 23.74
N LEU A 439 -16.13 5.83 23.42
CA LEU A 439 -14.97 5.50 24.24
C LEU A 439 -14.04 6.72 24.40
N LYS A 440 -13.43 6.86 25.57
CA LYS A 440 -12.63 8.03 25.98
C LYS A 440 -11.15 7.73 26.18
N ASN A 441 -10.72 6.49 25.90
CA ASN A 441 -9.34 6.08 26.10
C ASN A 441 -8.42 6.91 25.20
N LYS A 442 -7.55 7.72 25.81
CA LYS A 442 -6.63 8.64 25.13
C LYS A 442 -5.62 7.95 24.19
N ASN A 443 -5.49 6.63 24.27
CA ASN A 443 -4.59 5.85 23.42
C ASN A 443 -5.22 5.46 22.07
N ILE A 444 -6.55 5.57 21.92
CA ILE A 444 -7.24 5.23 20.66
C ILE A 444 -6.74 6.14 19.53
N GLY A 445 -6.33 5.54 18.42
CA GLY A 445 -5.79 6.23 17.25
C GLY A 445 -4.32 6.64 17.39
N ARG A 446 -3.65 6.41 18.52
CA ARG A 446 -2.22 6.71 18.71
C ARG A 446 -1.37 5.47 18.51
N ASN A 447 -0.04 5.62 18.41
CA ASN A 447 0.89 4.50 18.17
C ASN A 447 0.77 3.91 16.75
N LEU A 448 0.47 4.75 15.77
CA LEU A 448 0.49 4.27 14.40
C LEU A 448 1.93 3.93 14.03
N HIS A 449 2.14 2.66 13.74
CA HIS A 449 3.35 2.14 13.12
C HIS A 449 3.05 1.80 11.67
N VAL A 450 4.02 2.07 10.80
CA VAL A 450 4.00 1.56 9.43
C VAL A 450 5.32 0.89 9.07
N HIS A 451 5.39 0.23 7.92
CA HIS A 451 6.68 -0.08 7.32
C HIS A 451 6.96 0.89 6.17
N PRO A 452 7.79 1.94 6.38
CA PRO A 452 8.21 2.84 5.31
C PRO A 452 8.92 2.07 4.21
N VAL A 453 8.62 2.39 2.97
CA VAL A 453 9.17 1.72 1.79
C VAL A 453 9.86 2.72 0.86
N ALA A 454 11.13 2.47 0.55
CA ALA A 454 11.88 3.14 -0.51
C ALA A 454 12.18 2.15 -1.66
N ALA A 455 12.75 2.62 -2.77
CA ALA A 455 13.04 1.79 -3.93
C ALA A 455 14.41 2.07 -4.55
N ALA A 456 14.95 1.07 -5.25
CA ALA A 456 16.06 1.19 -6.18
C ALA A 456 15.74 0.40 -7.46
N PHE A 457 16.38 0.80 -8.56
CA PHE A 457 16.09 0.29 -9.90
C PHE A 457 17.41 -0.04 -10.59
N GLY A 458 17.49 -1.22 -11.20
CA GLY A 458 18.58 -1.60 -12.11
C GLY A 458 18.05 -1.82 -13.51
N TYR A 459 18.75 -1.30 -14.53
CA TYR A 459 18.44 -1.54 -15.93
C TYR A 459 19.49 -2.45 -16.56
N PHE A 460 19.04 -3.41 -17.35
CA PHE A 460 19.86 -4.47 -17.92
C PHE A 460 19.79 -4.45 -19.45
N ASP A 461 20.81 -4.99 -20.12
CA ASP A 461 20.80 -5.17 -21.59
C ASP A 461 19.91 -6.35 -22.04
N ARG A 462 19.29 -7.05 -21.08
CA ARG A 462 18.37 -8.17 -21.31
C ARG A 462 16.98 -7.83 -20.78
N LYS A 463 15.97 -8.50 -21.31
CA LYS A 463 14.59 -8.41 -20.81
C LYS A 463 14.51 -9.02 -19.40
N ILE A 464 13.95 -8.24 -18.47
CA ILE A 464 13.70 -8.61 -17.06
C ILE A 464 12.21 -8.83 -16.82
N ARG A 465 11.36 -7.99 -17.44
CA ARG A 465 9.89 -8.03 -17.39
C ARG A 465 9.35 -7.98 -15.95
N PRO A 466 9.42 -6.82 -15.28
CA PRO A 466 8.99 -6.69 -13.88
C PRO A 466 7.48 -6.88 -13.67
N PHE A 467 6.72 -7.01 -14.76
CA PHE A 467 5.28 -7.22 -14.81
C PHE A 467 4.85 -8.68 -15.04
N GLU A 468 5.78 -9.63 -15.06
CA GLU A 468 5.47 -11.05 -15.25
C GLU A 468 5.81 -11.88 -14.01
N GLY A 469 5.12 -13.01 -13.82
CA GLY A 469 5.48 -14.00 -12.82
C GLY A 469 4.99 -13.70 -11.39
N SER A 470 5.39 -14.57 -10.46
CA SER A 470 5.03 -14.46 -9.04
C SER A 470 5.67 -13.24 -8.38
N ILE A 471 4.88 -12.55 -7.55
CA ILE A 471 5.29 -11.32 -6.86
C ILE A 471 6.02 -11.67 -5.55
N MET A 472 7.06 -10.92 -5.19
CA MET A 472 7.73 -10.97 -3.88
C MET A 472 8.09 -12.40 -3.42
N THR A 473 8.88 -13.11 -4.24
CA THR A 473 9.28 -14.50 -3.96
C THR A 473 10.67 -14.63 -3.33
N ALA A 474 11.48 -13.57 -3.35
CA ALA A 474 12.80 -13.52 -2.73
C ALA A 474 12.90 -12.36 -1.73
N ILE A 475 13.70 -12.56 -0.67
CA ILE A 475 13.99 -11.58 0.38
C ILE A 475 15.47 -11.62 0.76
N SER A 476 16.07 -10.45 0.96
CA SER A 476 17.36 -10.34 1.65
C SER A 476 17.23 -9.62 2.99
N SER A 477 17.81 -10.21 4.04
CA SER A 477 17.87 -9.67 5.41
C SER A 477 19.19 -8.97 5.71
N VAL A 478 20.01 -8.64 4.70
CA VAL A 478 21.35 -8.06 4.85
C VAL A 478 21.41 -6.80 5.72
N VAL A 479 20.29 -6.06 5.84
CA VAL A 479 20.16 -4.84 6.66
C VAL A 479 19.04 -4.92 7.71
N GLU A 480 18.57 -6.11 8.07
CA GLU A 480 17.40 -6.26 8.98
C GLU A 480 17.68 -5.81 10.41
N ASN A 481 18.91 -6.00 10.89
CA ASN A 481 19.27 -5.81 12.29
C ASN A 481 20.75 -5.41 12.44
N THR A 482 21.18 -4.36 11.73
CA THR A 482 22.59 -3.94 11.66
C THR A 482 23.14 -3.42 13.00
N GLU A 483 22.29 -2.83 13.83
CA GLU A 483 22.63 -2.30 15.17
C GLU A 483 22.34 -3.32 16.31
N ASN A 484 21.97 -4.58 16.00
CA ASN A 484 21.64 -5.64 16.97
C ASN A 484 20.50 -5.30 17.97
N ASP A 485 19.59 -4.41 17.61
CA ASP A 485 18.46 -4.03 18.48
C ASP A 485 17.07 -4.42 17.92
N GLY A 486 17.05 -5.24 16.88
CA GLY A 486 15.86 -5.79 16.24
C GLY A 486 15.23 -4.87 15.18
N TYR A 487 15.93 -3.83 14.75
CA TYR A 487 15.43 -2.83 13.80
C TYR A 487 16.40 -2.61 12.63
N GLY A 488 15.82 -2.26 11.49
CA GLY A 488 16.51 -2.14 10.21
C GLY A 488 15.52 -2.30 9.06
N ALA A 489 16.00 -2.78 7.91
CA ALA A 489 15.19 -2.98 6.72
C ALA A 489 15.38 -4.35 6.08
N LYS A 490 14.43 -4.73 5.23
CA LYS A 490 14.52 -5.92 4.38
C LYS A 490 14.37 -5.52 2.92
N ILE A 491 15.08 -6.22 2.05
CA ILE A 491 15.05 -5.97 0.61
C ILE A 491 14.16 -7.03 -0.03
N TYR A 492 13.15 -6.57 -0.77
CA TYR A 492 12.19 -7.39 -1.49
C TYR A 492 12.07 -6.93 -2.93
N VAL A 493 11.32 -7.69 -3.71
CA VAL A 493 10.91 -7.31 -5.06
C VAL A 493 9.42 -6.96 -5.09
N PRO A 494 9.05 -5.77 -5.58
CA PRO A 494 7.66 -5.32 -5.64
C PRO A 494 6.92 -5.86 -6.89
N SER A 495 5.61 -5.63 -6.91
CA SER A 495 4.82 -5.55 -8.14
C SER A 495 4.65 -4.07 -8.50
N LEU A 496 5.28 -3.62 -9.59
CA LEU A 496 5.17 -2.23 -10.05
C LEU A 496 4.63 -2.21 -11.47
N HIS A 497 3.30 -2.28 -11.62
CA HIS A 497 2.62 -2.06 -12.90
C HIS A 497 2.85 -0.63 -13.43
N PRO A 498 2.64 -0.36 -14.73
CA PRO A 498 3.02 0.91 -15.34
C PRO A 498 2.57 2.18 -14.58
N GLY A 499 1.34 2.20 -14.05
CA GLY A 499 0.82 3.30 -13.25
C GLY A 499 1.64 3.50 -11.98
N ALA A 500 1.80 2.46 -11.17
CA ALA A 500 2.66 2.50 -9.98
C ALA A 500 4.11 2.86 -10.31
N PHE A 501 4.72 2.18 -11.30
CA PHE A 501 6.10 2.40 -11.72
C PHE A 501 6.37 3.87 -12.07
N SER A 502 5.51 4.49 -12.88
CA SER A 502 5.63 5.88 -13.31
C SER A 502 5.68 6.90 -12.16
N THR A 503 5.13 6.55 -11.00
CA THR A 503 5.11 7.42 -9.81
C THR A 503 6.24 7.14 -8.82
N VAL A 504 6.77 5.91 -8.79
CA VAL A 504 7.84 5.53 -7.87
C VAL A 504 9.21 5.88 -8.46
N VAL A 505 9.39 5.76 -9.78
CA VAL A 505 10.61 6.19 -10.46
C VAL A 505 10.69 7.73 -10.43
N PRO A 506 11.77 8.35 -9.91
CA PRO A 506 11.84 9.80 -9.91
C PRO A 506 11.86 10.38 -11.33
N TRP A 507 11.01 11.37 -11.57
CA TRP A 507 10.95 12.11 -12.83
C TRP A 507 12.15 13.07 -12.94
N ARG A 508 12.87 13.01 -14.07
CA ARG A 508 14.10 13.80 -14.34
C ARG A 508 14.02 14.60 -15.64
N GLY A 509 12.82 15.05 -15.98
CA GLY A 509 12.49 15.61 -17.29
C GLY A 509 11.64 14.66 -18.12
N ALA A 510 10.88 15.19 -19.07
CA ALA A 510 9.93 14.41 -19.85
C ALA A 510 10.63 13.34 -20.70
N ALA A 511 11.75 13.69 -21.34
CA ALA A 511 12.52 12.76 -22.16
C ALA A 511 13.08 11.59 -21.34
N ALA A 512 13.70 11.88 -20.20
CA ALA A 512 14.23 10.86 -19.29
C ALA A 512 13.12 9.96 -18.73
N HIS A 513 11.96 10.54 -18.42
CA HIS A 513 10.82 9.77 -17.94
C HIS A 513 10.26 8.85 -19.03
N LYS A 514 10.07 9.35 -20.26
CA LYS A 514 9.62 8.50 -21.38
C LYS A 514 10.62 7.39 -21.68
N GLU A 515 11.93 7.68 -21.63
CA GLU A 515 12.96 6.65 -21.75
C GLU A 515 12.80 5.56 -20.67
N ALA A 516 12.60 5.95 -19.41
CA ALA A 516 12.42 5.01 -18.31
C ALA A 516 11.19 4.11 -18.52
N MET A 517 10.11 4.65 -19.08
CA MET A 517 8.91 3.89 -19.42
C MET A 517 9.14 2.96 -20.64
N LEU A 518 9.80 3.43 -21.70
CA LEU A 518 10.15 2.57 -22.86
C LEU A 518 11.12 1.44 -22.46
N ARG A 519 12.01 1.67 -21.48
CA ARG A 519 12.92 0.66 -20.93
C ARG A 519 12.32 -0.16 -19.80
N TYR A 520 11.00 -0.08 -19.58
CA TYR A 520 10.33 -0.73 -18.46
C TYR A 520 10.55 -2.26 -18.42
N GLU A 521 10.52 -2.95 -19.57
CA GLU A 521 10.78 -4.39 -19.61
C GLU A 521 12.23 -4.79 -19.28
N GLN A 522 13.18 -3.84 -19.25
CA GLN A 522 14.58 -4.07 -18.89
C GLN A 522 14.88 -3.74 -17.42
N CYS A 523 13.88 -3.24 -16.69
CA CYS A 523 14.06 -2.77 -15.32
C CYS A 523 13.82 -3.89 -14.30
N ALA A 524 14.72 -4.00 -13.31
CA ALA A 524 14.52 -4.76 -12.09
C ALA A 524 14.34 -3.79 -10.91
N PRO A 525 13.11 -3.60 -10.42
CA PRO A 525 12.88 -2.85 -9.19
C PRO A 525 13.16 -3.72 -7.95
N VAL A 526 13.74 -3.11 -6.93
CA VAL A 526 13.81 -3.65 -5.57
C VAL A 526 13.28 -2.61 -4.59
N ILE A 527 12.62 -3.08 -3.54
CA ILE A 527 12.08 -2.23 -2.48
C ILE A 527 12.75 -2.52 -1.15
N ILE A 528 12.91 -1.46 -0.36
CA ILE A 528 13.50 -1.48 0.96
C ILE A 528 12.37 -1.23 1.94
N ILE A 529 12.02 -2.22 2.75
CA ILE A 529 10.93 -2.13 3.73
C ILE A 529 11.56 -2.03 5.13
N ALA A 530 11.46 -0.85 5.75
CA ALA A 530 12.00 -0.60 7.09
C ALA A 530 11.00 -0.96 8.20
N ARG A 531 11.48 -1.58 9.28
CA ARG A 531 10.74 -1.70 10.54
C ARG A 531 10.83 -0.36 11.26
N ASP A 532 9.74 0.41 11.31
CA ASP A 532 9.78 1.69 12.00
C ASP A 532 9.92 1.53 13.52
N LYS A 533 10.67 2.45 14.14
CA LYS A 533 10.89 2.45 15.59
C LYS A 533 10.49 3.77 16.23
N ASP A 534 11.13 4.85 15.79
CA ASP A 534 11.06 6.15 16.46
C ASP A 534 10.10 7.11 15.75
N SER A 535 9.59 6.73 14.57
CA SER A 535 8.58 7.48 13.84
C SER A 535 7.33 7.66 14.70
N GLN A 536 6.74 8.84 14.62
CA GLN A 536 5.55 9.19 15.38
C GLN A 536 4.35 9.19 14.45
N GLY A 537 3.33 8.43 14.83
CA GLY A 537 2.13 8.28 14.04
C GLY A 537 0.85 8.31 14.87
N SER A 538 -0.19 8.89 14.28
CA SER A 538 -1.56 8.81 14.79
C SER A 538 -2.60 8.87 13.66
N VAL A 539 -3.81 8.45 13.99
CA VAL A 539 -4.97 8.49 13.11
C VAL A 539 -6.08 9.25 13.81
N THR A 540 -6.62 10.23 13.12
CA THR A 540 -7.78 11.03 13.55
C THR A 540 -8.83 11.05 12.44
N TYR A 541 -9.97 11.68 12.71
CA TYR A 541 -11.10 11.73 11.80
C TYR A 541 -11.63 13.17 11.74
N ASP A 542 -12.02 13.64 10.55
CA ASP A 542 -12.70 14.91 10.42
C ASP A 542 -14.21 14.81 10.73
N LYS A 543 -14.92 15.93 10.61
CA LYS A 543 -16.37 16.03 10.84
C LYS A 543 -17.20 15.11 9.92
N ASP A 544 -16.66 14.75 8.76
CA ASP A 544 -17.30 13.91 7.74
C ASP A 544 -16.82 12.44 7.87
N GLU A 545 -16.14 12.11 8.97
CA GLU A 545 -15.58 10.81 9.32
C GLU A 545 -14.45 10.33 8.40
N ASN A 546 -13.84 11.21 7.60
CA ASN A 546 -12.71 10.83 6.76
C ASN A 546 -11.47 10.58 7.62
N VAL A 547 -10.74 9.52 7.30
CA VAL A 547 -9.47 9.17 7.96
C VAL A 547 -8.41 10.24 7.65
N ILE A 548 -7.79 10.77 8.70
CA ILE A 548 -6.60 11.62 8.65
C ILE A 548 -5.45 10.85 9.28
N VAL A 549 -4.40 10.61 8.50
CA VAL A 549 -3.20 9.93 8.97
C VAL A 549 -2.09 10.96 9.17
N ASP A 550 -1.67 11.15 10.42
CA ASP A 550 -0.49 11.93 10.74
C ASP A 550 0.68 10.98 11.01
N TYR A 551 1.73 11.09 10.21
CA TYR A 551 2.92 10.26 10.36
C TYR A 551 4.15 11.04 9.91
N THR A 552 5.16 11.03 10.77
CA THR A 552 6.45 11.69 10.52
C THR A 552 7.58 10.67 10.67
N LEU A 553 8.30 10.48 9.57
CA LEU A 553 9.42 9.57 9.49
C LEU A 553 10.60 10.08 10.33
N SER A 554 11.10 9.26 11.26
CA SER A 554 12.23 9.62 12.13
C SER A 554 13.57 9.60 11.38
N ASN A 555 14.59 10.27 11.94
CA ASN A 555 15.96 10.22 11.43
C ASN A 555 16.53 8.80 11.46
N ARG A 556 16.16 7.99 12.45
CA ARG A 556 16.58 6.60 12.54
C ARG A 556 15.99 5.74 11.43
N ASP A 557 14.68 5.86 11.20
CA ASP A 557 14.01 5.05 10.18
C ASP A 557 14.46 5.46 8.77
N ARG A 558 14.78 6.75 8.57
CA ARG A 558 15.48 7.25 7.38
C ARG A 558 16.85 6.62 7.16
N ARG A 559 17.66 6.45 8.22
CA ARG A 559 18.95 5.74 8.14
C ARG A 559 18.73 4.28 7.72
N SER A 560 17.73 3.60 8.27
CA SER A 560 17.41 2.21 7.91
C SER A 560 17.02 2.08 6.43
N LEU A 561 16.21 2.99 5.89
CA LEU A 561 15.89 3.04 4.46
C LEU A 561 17.13 3.30 3.61
N HIS A 562 17.98 4.24 4.03
CA HIS A 562 19.19 4.62 3.30
C HIS A 562 20.23 3.49 3.25
N GLU A 563 20.46 2.79 4.37
CA GLU A 563 21.32 1.60 4.41
C GLU A 563 20.83 0.53 3.43
N GLY A 564 19.52 0.30 3.39
CA GLY A 564 18.91 -0.61 2.42
C GLY A 564 19.09 -0.15 0.98
N ILE A 565 18.97 1.14 0.67
CA ILE A 565 19.26 1.68 -0.68
C ILE A 565 20.71 1.39 -1.06
N VAL A 566 21.66 1.68 -0.17
CA VAL A 566 23.10 1.49 -0.43
C VAL A 566 23.44 0.01 -0.71
N ARG A 567 22.79 -0.94 -0.02
CA ARG A 567 22.95 -2.37 -0.33
C ARG A 567 22.21 -2.80 -1.59
N SER A 568 21.05 -2.19 -1.86
CA SER A 568 20.25 -2.53 -3.04
C SER A 568 20.96 -2.17 -4.34
N ILE A 569 21.63 -1.01 -4.40
CA ILE A 569 22.43 -0.63 -5.58
C ILE A 569 23.62 -1.57 -5.79
N ASP A 570 24.26 -2.08 -4.73
CA ASP A 570 25.32 -3.08 -4.85
C ASP A 570 24.78 -4.38 -5.42
N ILE A 571 23.65 -4.86 -4.90
CA ILE A 571 22.98 -6.09 -5.36
C ILE A 571 22.65 -5.99 -6.85
N LEU A 572 22.07 -4.86 -7.29
CA LEU A 572 21.71 -4.66 -8.69
C LEU A 572 22.94 -4.66 -9.61
N VAL A 573 24.02 -3.96 -9.22
CA VAL A 573 25.28 -3.97 -9.97
C VAL A 573 25.89 -5.37 -10.00
N ALA A 574 25.94 -6.07 -8.87
CA ALA A 574 26.47 -7.43 -8.78
C ALA A 574 25.67 -8.43 -9.63
N ALA A 575 24.37 -8.19 -9.85
CA ALA A 575 23.53 -8.98 -10.75
C ALA A 575 23.72 -8.63 -12.25
N GLY A 576 24.51 -7.59 -12.55
CA GLY A 576 24.86 -7.16 -13.90
C GLY A 576 24.08 -5.97 -14.45
N ALA A 577 23.47 -5.12 -13.60
CA ALA A 577 22.79 -3.92 -14.05
C ALA A 577 23.79 -2.96 -14.73
N ARG A 578 23.45 -2.43 -15.91
CA ARG A 578 24.25 -1.44 -16.66
C ARG A 578 24.01 -0.02 -16.22
N GLU A 579 22.87 0.20 -15.59
CA GLU A 579 22.49 1.47 -15.01
C GLU A 579 21.73 1.21 -13.70
N VAL A 580 22.01 2.01 -12.68
CA VAL A 580 21.33 1.93 -11.39
C VAL A 580 20.84 3.30 -10.94
N GLN A 581 19.68 3.30 -10.31
CA GLN A 581 19.00 4.51 -9.84
C GLN A 581 18.32 4.26 -8.49
N THR A 582 18.17 5.31 -7.69
CA THR A 582 17.49 5.28 -6.38
C THR A 582 16.17 6.07 -6.43
N SER A 583 15.32 5.89 -5.41
CA SER A 583 14.11 6.70 -5.22
C SER A 583 14.38 8.12 -4.70
N GLN A 584 15.65 8.45 -4.40
CA GLN A 584 16.06 9.78 -3.95
C GLN A 584 16.08 10.75 -5.13
N PHE A 585 15.35 11.86 -5.01
CA PHE A 585 15.07 12.78 -6.11
C PHE A 585 16.32 13.53 -6.60
N GLY A 586 17.21 13.90 -5.68
CA GLY A 586 18.44 14.64 -5.97
C GLY A 586 19.67 13.76 -6.23
N VAL A 587 19.48 12.45 -6.40
CA VAL A 587 20.55 11.52 -6.77
C VAL A 587 20.40 11.17 -8.25
N GLU A 588 21.39 11.55 -9.06
CA GLU A 588 21.41 11.20 -10.48
C GLU A 588 21.70 9.71 -10.69
N PRO A 589 21.16 9.08 -11.76
CA PRO A 589 21.44 7.68 -12.08
C PRO A 589 22.93 7.48 -12.39
N PHE A 590 23.42 6.26 -12.13
CA PHE A 590 24.75 5.85 -12.55
C PHE A 590 24.65 4.89 -13.73
N LYS A 591 25.38 5.17 -14.80
CA LYS A 591 25.45 4.32 -16.00
C LYS A 591 26.90 3.95 -16.29
N PHE A 592 27.14 2.65 -16.46
CA PHE A 592 28.43 2.14 -16.94
C PHE A 592 28.60 2.44 -18.43
N GLU A 593 29.79 2.87 -18.83
CA GLU A 593 30.14 2.98 -20.25
C GLU A 593 30.16 1.60 -20.92
N THR A 594 29.89 1.54 -22.23
CA THR A 594 29.85 0.26 -22.97
C THR A 594 31.15 -0.55 -22.84
N SER A 595 32.28 0.12 -22.68
CA SER A 595 33.61 -0.47 -22.45
C SER A 595 33.85 -0.95 -21.01
N GLU A 596 33.03 -0.52 -20.04
CA GLU A 596 33.17 -0.85 -18.63
C GLU A 596 32.39 -2.12 -18.26
N GLU A 597 33.00 -2.98 -17.46
CA GLU A 597 32.30 -4.07 -16.79
C GLU A 597 31.40 -3.52 -15.65
N SER A 598 30.20 -4.08 -15.50
CA SER A 598 29.32 -3.77 -14.37
C SER A 598 29.81 -4.50 -13.11
N ARG A 599 30.51 -3.77 -12.25
CA ARG A 599 31.11 -4.30 -11.02
C ARG A 599 31.09 -3.29 -9.90
N ILE A 600 30.92 -3.77 -8.67
CA ILE A 600 30.87 -2.93 -7.46
C ILE A 600 32.22 -2.27 -7.12
N ASP A 601 33.32 -2.82 -7.64
CA ASP A 601 34.68 -2.31 -7.43
C ASP A 601 35.13 -1.33 -8.52
N ASN A 602 34.26 -1.02 -9.48
CA ASN A 602 34.51 0.02 -10.47
C ASN A 602 34.73 1.39 -9.78
N PRO A 603 35.83 2.12 -10.05
CA PRO A 603 36.14 3.37 -9.36
C PRO A 603 35.08 4.47 -9.52
N ARG A 604 34.44 4.60 -10.68
CA ARG A 604 33.37 5.58 -10.91
C ARG A 604 32.12 5.21 -10.15
N TYR A 605 31.78 3.92 -10.11
CA TYR A 605 30.67 3.42 -9.31
C TYR A 605 30.90 3.69 -7.82
N ILE A 606 32.11 3.41 -7.30
CA ILE A 606 32.48 3.72 -5.91
C ILE A 606 32.34 5.22 -5.61
N ALA A 607 32.80 6.09 -6.51
CA ALA A 607 32.68 7.54 -6.35
C ALA A 607 31.21 7.98 -6.33
N TRP A 608 30.39 7.45 -7.25
CA TRP A 608 28.95 7.72 -7.27
C TRP A 608 28.24 7.21 -6.02
N LYS A 609 28.49 5.97 -5.61
CA LYS A 609 27.95 5.38 -4.38
C LYS A 609 28.33 6.20 -3.14
N SER A 610 29.55 6.73 -3.10
CA SER A 610 29.98 7.64 -2.03
C SER A 610 29.14 8.93 -2.00
N ALA A 611 28.73 9.45 -3.16
CA ALA A 611 27.79 10.56 -3.25
C ALA A 611 26.38 10.17 -2.79
N VAL A 612 25.89 8.96 -3.11
CA VAL A 612 24.62 8.41 -2.59
C VAL A 612 24.65 8.32 -1.06
N ILE A 613 25.76 7.85 -0.49
CA ILE A 613 25.96 7.76 0.95
C ILE A 613 25.95 9.17 1.58
N LYS A 614 26.68 10.12 0.99
CA LYS A 614 26.76 11.50 1.48
C LYS A 614 25.41 12.23 1.40
N TYR A 615 24.59 11.94 0.39
CA TYR A 615 23.27 12.56 0.22
C TYR A 615 22.30 12.19 1.35
N GLY A 616 22.43 10.98 1.92
CA GLY A 616 21.56 10.52 3.01
C GLY A 616 20.10 10.35 2.55
N PHE A 617 19.14 10.52 3.45
CA PHE A 617 17.71 10.41 3.12
C PHE A 617 16.95 11.66 3.60
N PRO A 618 16.98 12.75 2.83
CA PRO A 618 16.40 14.02 3.26
C PRO A 618 14.86 14.01 3.26
N ASP A 619 14.27 14.81 4.13
CA ASP A 619 12.82 15.04 4.25
C ASP A 619 12.22 15.36 2.88
N GLU A 620 11.17 14.65 2.49
CA GLU A 620 10.48 14.88 1.20
C GLU A 620 11.42 14.79 -0.03
N GLY A 621 12.63 14.24 0.12
CA GLY A 621 13.60 14.07 -0.96
C GLY A 621 13.63 12.66 -1.57
N SER A 622 12.65 11.83 -1.21
CA SER A 622 12.42 10.51 -1.81
C SER A 622 10.92 10.21 -1.80
N GLY A 623 10.46 9.42 -2.77
CA GLY A 623 9.17 8.73 -2.68
C GLY A 623 9.22 7.72 -1.53
N VAL A 624 8.22 7.74 -0.65
CA VAL A 624 8.06 6.78 0.45
C VAL A 624 6.63 6.29 0.48
N TYR A 625 6.46 4.98 0.62
CA TYR A 625 5.17 4.30 0.57
C TYR A 625 5.00 3.35 1.77
N SER A 626 3.79 2.87 2.02
CA SER A 626 3.55 1.74 2.93
C SER A 626 2.25 1.02 2.59
N ALA A 627 2.24 -0.30 2.81
CA ALA A 627 1.02 -1.12 2.82
C ALA A 627 0.83 -1.85 4.17
N HIS A 628 1.68 -1.55 5.15
CA HIS A 628 1.69 -2.19 6.46
C HIS A 628 1.38 -1.13 7.51
N GLN A 629 0.19 -1.16 8.10
CA GLN A 629 -0.29 -0.20 9.10
C GLN A 629 -0.72 -0.95 10.35
N MET A 630 -0.22 -0.54 11.52
CA MET A 630 -0.34 -1.28 12.78
C MET A 630 -0.50 -0.33 13.99
N GLY A 631 -0.98 -0.86 15.10
CA GLY A 631 -0.76 -0.31 16.45
C GLY A 631 -1.72 0.76 16.99
N THR A 632 -2.68 1.25 16.21
CA THR A 632 -3.58 2.37 16.62
C THR A 632 -4.56 2.07 17.75
N ASN A 633 -4.78 0.80 18.10
CA ASN A 633 -5.53 0.35 19.28
C ASN A 633 -4.66 -0.58 20.12
N ARG A 634 -3.42 -0.16 20.40
CA ARG A 634 -2.37 -1.01 20.97
C ARG A 634 -2.84 -1.86 22.16
N MET A 635 -2.42 -3.11 22.17
CA MET A 635 -2.52 -4.03 23.29
C MET A 635 -1.50 -3.68 24.38
N GLY A 636 -1.87 -3.85 25.64
CA GLY A 636 -0.95 -3.67 26.76
C GLY A 636 -1.52 -4.14 28.09
N ILE A 637 -0.77 -3.92 29.16
CA ILE A 637 -1.11 -4.37 30.51
C ILE A 637 -1.77 -3.28 31.39
N SER A 638 -2.02 -2.09 30.84
CA SER A 638 -2.62 -0.98 31.58
C SER A 638 -3.45 -0.06 30.69
N PRO A 639 -4.63 0.42 31.14
CA PRO A 639 -5.42 1.41 30.42
C PRO A 639 -4.69 2.76 30.25
N ARG A 640 -3.65 3.02 31.05
CA ARG A 640 -2.85 4.26 30.93
C ARG A 640 -2.05 4.31 29.63
N THR A 641 -1.66 3.16 29.10
CA THR A 641 -0.74 3.04 27.96
C THR A 641 -1.31 2.22 26.80
N SER A 642 -2.51 1.65 26.92
CA SER A 642 -3.09 0.77 25.90
C SER A 642 -4.59 0.92 25.75
N VAL A 643 -5.13 0.46 24.62
CA VAL A 643 -6.56 0.48 24.29
C VAL A 643 -7.24 -0.82 24.68
N VAL A 644 -6.56 -1.94 24.46
CA VAL A 644 -7.05 -3.28 24.79
C VAL A 644 -6.13 -4.00 25.77
N LYS A 645 -6.73 -4.88 26.55
CA LYS A 645 -6.07 -5.85 27.42
C LYS A 645 -5.31 -6.88 26.59
N PRO A 646 -4.45 -7.72 27.19
CA PRO A 646 -3.81 -8.84 26.48
C PRO A 646 -4.82 -9.81 25.83
N THR A 647 -6.05 -9.85 26.33
CA THR A 647 -7.15 -10.66 25.80
C THR A 647 -7.82 -10.06 24.55
N GLY A 648 -7.43 -8.85 24.13
CA GLY A 648 -8.10 -8.10 23.06
C GLY A 648 -9.35 -7.34 23.50
N GLU A 649 -9.85 -7.53 24.72
CA GLU A 649 -11.00 -6.78 25.25
C GLU A 649 -10.60 -5.34 25.56
N THR A 650 -11.48 -4.37 25.26
CA THR A 650 -11.23 -2.97 25.62
C THR A 650 -11.20 -2.79 27.13
N TRP A 651 -10.46 -1.78 27.60
CA TRP A 651 -10.42 -1.45 29.03
C TRP A 651 -11.73 -0.85 29.56
N GLU A 652 -12.49 -0.15 28.71
CA GLU A 652 -13.62 0.67 29.12
C GLU A 652 -14.97 -0.06 29.03
N VAL A 653 -15.09 -1.00 28.09
CA VAL A 653 -16.37 -1.63 27.75
C VAL A 653 -16.21 -3.15 27.76
N LYS A 654 -17.03 -3.81 28.58
CA LYS A 654 -17.07 -5.27 28.63
C LYS A 654 -17.68 -5.84 27.35
N ASN A 655 -17.20 -7.01 26.92
CA ASN A 655 -17.65 -7.73 25.71
C ASN A 655 -17.39 -6.97 24.39
N LEU A 656 -16.57 -5.92 24.43
CA LEU A 656 -16.08 -5.22 23.24
C LEU A 656 -14.60 -5.57 23.04
N TYR A 657 -14.27 -6.18 21.91
CA TYR A 657 -12.93 -6.64 21.59
C TYR A 657 -12.40 -5.95 20.32
N VAL A 658 -11.08 -5.91 20.16
CA VAL A 658 -10.41 -5.51 18.91
C VAL A 658 -9.48 -6.64 18.48
N ALA A 659 -9.59 -7.08 17.22
CA ALA A 659 -8.83 -8.23 16.71
C ALA A 659 -8.32 -7.98 15.29
N ASP A 660 -7.41 -7.02 15.15
CA ASP A 660 -6.72 -6.71 13.89
C ASP A 660 -5.32 -6.12 14.16
N ALA A 661 -4.59 -5.73 13.10
CA ALA A 661 -3.23 -5.19 13.21
C ALA A 661 -3.12 -3.91 14.09
N SER A 662 -4.24 -3.23 14.39
CA SER A 662 -4.26 -2.08 15.30
C SER A 662 -3.83 -2.44 16.73
N VAL A 663 -3.88 -3.72 17.12
CA VAL A 663 -3.52 -4.11 18.50
C VAL A 663 -2.01 -4.29 18.71
N PHE A 664 -1.19 -4.20 17.67
CA PHE A 664 0.25 -4.46 17.79
C PHE A 664 0.95 -3.41 18.69
N PRO A 665 1.84 -3.83 19.61
CA PRO A 665 2.60 -2.90 20.43
C PRO A 665 3.60 -2.04 19.64
N THR A 666 4.28 -2.64 18.65
CA THR A 666 5.26 -2.00 17.74
C THR A 666 5.15 -2.61 16.34
N ALA A 667 5.86 -2.07 15.34
CA ALA A 667 5.94 -2.69 14.02
C ALA A 667 6.48 -4.12 14.07
N SER A 668 5.94 -5.01 13.22
CA SER A 668 6.28 -6.44 13.19
C SER A 668 7.63 -6.77 12.55
N GLY A 669 8.18 -5.90 11.69
CA GLY A 669 9.41 -6.17 10.91
C GLY A 669 9.25 -7.20 9.78
N VAL A 670 8.02 -7.67 9.56
CA VAL A 670 7.60 -8.59 8.50
C VAL A 670 6.19 -8.22 8.02
N ASN A 671 5.75 -8.71 6.86
CA ASN A 671 4.38 -8.53 6.39
C ASN A 671 3.38 -8.94 7.50
N PRO A 672 2.43 -8.07 7.90
CA PRO A 672 1.72 -8.22 9.16
C PRO A 672 0.57 -9.25 9.13
N MET A 673 0.25 -9.84 7.96
CA MET A 673 -0.89 -10.75 7.80
C MET A 673 -0.83 -11.92 8.79
N VAL A 674 0.23 -12.72 8.73
CA VAL A 674 0.40 -13.91 9.59
C VAL A 674 0.37 -13.52 11.06
N THR A 675 1.07 -12.45 11.43
CA THR A 675 1.08 -11.96 12.82
C THR A 675 -0.31 -11.53 13.27
N THR A 676 -1.09 -10.90 12.40
CA THR A 676 -2.46 -10.46 12.70
C THR A 676 -3.37 -11.66 12.91
N GLU A 677 -3.27 -12.67 12.05
CA GLU A 677 -4.04 -13.91 12.15
C GLU A 677 -3.68 -14.69 13.43
N ALA A 678 -2.40 -14.78 13.79
CA ALA A 678 -1.98 -15.46 15.02
C ALA A 678 -2.42 -14.71 16.29
N VAL A 679 -2.37 -13.37 16.29
CA VAL A 679 -2.92 -12.56 17.38
C VAL A 679 -4.44 -12.73 17.47
N ALA A 680 -5.14 -12.82 16.35
CA ALA A 680 -6.58 -13.04 16.31
C ALA A 680 -6.98 -14.43 16.84
N LEU A 681 -6.18 -15.49 16.58
CA LEU A 681 -6.36 -16.81 17.19
C LEU A 681 -6.30 -16.72 18.72
N HIS A 682 -5.29 -16.02 19.26
CA HIS A 682 -5.16 -15.81 20.70
C HIS A 682 -6.39 -15.07 21.29
N ILE A 683 -6.85 -14.02 20.63
CA ILE A 683 -8.00 -13.23 21.08
C ILE A 683 -9.29 -14.07 21.02
N ALA A 684 -9.49 -14.86 19.96
CA ALA A 684 -10.62 -15.76 19.85
C ALA A 684 -10.65 -16.80 20.99
N ASP A 685 -9.49 -17.40 21.31
CA ASP A 685 -9.37 -18.31 22.46
C ASP A 685 -9.80 -17.66 23.78
N CYS A 686 -9.41 -16.38 23.99
CA CYS A 686 -9.83 -15.62 25.16
C CYS A 686 -11.35 -15.38 25.19
N ILE A 687 -11.95 -14.98 24.06
CA ILE A 687 -13.40 -14.74 23.92
C ILE A 687 -14.19 -16.02 24.23
N ILE A 688 -13.75 -17.17 23.72
CA ILE A 688 -14.38 -18.47 23.93
C ILE A 688 -14.31 -18.86 25.41
N LYS A 689 -13.14 -18.74 26.05
CA LYS A 689 -12.95 -19.04 27.47
C LYS A 689 -13.80 -18.16 28.38
N ASP A 690 -13.88 -16.86 28.11
CA ASP A 690 -14.70 -15.94 28.92
C ASP A 690 -16.20 -16.25 28.80
N SER A 691 -16.66 -16.69 27.62
CA SER A 691 -18.04 -17.11 27.40
C SER A 691 -18.40 -18.35 28.22
N THR A 692 -17.47 -19.32 28.35
CA THR A 692 -17.71 -20.53 29.15
C THR A 692 -17.79 -20.26 30.65
N LYS A 693 -17.06 -19.27 31.16
CA LYS A 693 -17.08 -18.88 32.58
C LYS A 693 -18.35 -18.17 33.02
N SER A 694 -19.12 -17.60 32.09
CA SER A 694 -20.37 -16.88 32.42
C SER A 694 -21.61 -17.79 32.41
N LYS A 695 -21.48 -19.06 32.01
CA LYS A 695 -22.55 -20.07 31.99
C LYS A 695 -22.59 -20.94 33.27
N PHE A 696 -21.64 -20.76 34.17
CA PHE A 696 -21.56 -21.35 35.51
C PHE A 696 -21.46 -20.23 36.55
#